data_AF-A0A9D2EUP2-F1
#
_entry.id   AF-A0A9D2EUP2-F1
#
_cell.length_a   1.000
_cell.length_b   1.000
_cell.length_c   1.000
_cell.angle_alpha   90.00
_cell.angle_beta   90.00
_cell.angle_gamma   90.00
#
_symmetry.space_group_name_H-M   'P 1'
#
loop_
_entity.id
_entity.type
_entity.pdbx_description
1 polymer ?
#
loop_
_entity_poly.entity_id
_entity_poly.type
_entity_poly.pdbx_seq_one_letter_code
_entity_poly.pdbx_strand_id
1 'polypeptide(L)'
;MFKKHMKRALAFLLAALLMFSAVPSVFAADGSADTQKFMSFNLRHDLTSHPLMGTDVRGEHLMEIVEKYAPDSIGFQEATNDWMNYLRDAMGELGYAYAGVGRDDGQDGAQYTGDANEHTPVFYNAEKYDLLESGTFWLSETPDVVSGRDWGEACRRICTYVVLQDKETGEIYGHFNTHLDHVALDTQANGVRIILNRIDTVSEKYPDMACVVTGDFNSARADAEDPDYDPVVYNYMTSRLDDSRELAESIITDGSSWSGYQDPEAWENGQSSSSDRPAVDTDNYPIDYIFLSKGDFDVKTYTIVDDMFTFEYDGQTWHNHPVSDHYGVYCETERVDDPEEESADESNIIDLPGKTVTGSSDPSKEELLDLIGLSERDSLMSGASASSNMECAEGHSVSSVLGTEGTAQVVSSSGNVYWEITVDLGALSEIGAITYTAGDDQEAVPQNVEFLISANNSTWEKAGGTMFREAEAGSVSYILLDEAVYGRYVRMVIPDTPSGTEVANLSVYSGTEGQKKLEAVAADQYTEISGPAAVNDSGETYENLFDDNLSTKWYYSGDEVPSAIVFRTEEAVTALKYSLTTGNDHSAYSGRVPGQWTLFGSETGADGSWIVIDQQTDSDIPDGMDYMEYVVDIAEPAAYQYYMLQFDGLGTDNRIQFSEFDLYTADDGTETDGEEQTKKVDPSDMTAVSGPEPVNDSGEEYENLFDGDIDTKWYYKDETDQAAPDAIIFMTAEGVTVSSYSFTTANDSARFPGRSPSLWTLSGADSADGPWTVIDDREYTVADVNSQEFVFEIANPAEYQYYKLEFEALGTDSRLQLAEVSLYQTVSVSHADYSVVKAAAEEIPEDLDTYTAESLKRLADAVLAVDYTKAEAEQDLVNAMAEEIREAAAALEKEPEPFRLPYLDVDPVKDAWFYDAASLLYQEQIMTGYSDDAFGPADPLKRCELATILYRMAGSPEVEYAGAFPDVPEGTWYTDAVIWANQSGIITGYSSGLFGPDDYCTREQMATMMWRMAKAAGIDMSVTAALDSFPDGEQVSDFAREALSWCVGNDIISGMGTDGSLDPQGMTRRAHCAVIIVRYMELGVE
;
A
#
# COMPACT_ATOMS: atom_id res chain seq x y z
N MET A 1 -2.69 -53.39 16.75
CA MET A 1 -2.82 -52.54 15.55
C MET A 1 -3.54 -53.22 14.38
N PHE A 2 -3.14 -54.41 13.90
CA PHE A 2 -3.74 -55.07 12.72
C PHE A 2 -5.23 -55.52 12.84
N LYS A 3 -5.79 -55.65 14.05
CA LYS A 3 -7.20 -56.07 14.25
C LYS A 3 -8.20 -54.91 14.39
N LYS A 4 -7.72 -53.66 14.57
CA LYS A 4 -8.57 -52.47 14.73
C LYS A 4 -8.92 -51.87 13.35
N HIS A 5 -7.97 -51.90 12.41
CA HIS A 5 -8.12 -51.45 11.02
C HIS A 5 -9.07 -52.33 10.19
N MET A 6 -9.09 -53.66 10.40
CA MET A 6 -9.94 -54.58 9.65
C MET A 6 -11.44 -54.54 10.02
N LYS A 7 -11.80 -53.92 11.16
CA LYS A 7 -13.21 -53.73 11.56
C LYS A 7 -13.81 -52.43 11.02
N ARG A 8 -12.99 -51.41 10.76
CA ARG A 8 -13.42 -50.13 10.16
C ARG A 8 -13.67 -50.29 8.65
N ALA A 9 -12.79 -51.02 7.95
CA ALA A 9 -12.98 -51.36 6.53
C ALA A 9 -14.27 -52.16 6.23
N LEU A 10 -14.78 -52.95 7.17
CA LEU A 10 -16.01 -53.75 6.99
C LEU A 10 -17.30 -53.01 7.37
N ALA A 11 -17.21 -51.93 8.16
CA ALA A 11 -18.34 -51.06 8.47
C ALA A 11 -18.60 -50.05 7.33
N PHE A 12 -17.53 -49.56 6.70
CA PHE A 12 -17.60 -48.68 5.53
C PHE A 12 -18.22 -49.35 4.30
N LEU A 13 -17.93 -50.64 4.07
CA LEU A 13 -18.51 -51.40 2.96
C LEU A 13 -20.02 -51.67 3.10
N LEU A 14 -20.61 -51.45 4.29
CA LEU A 14 -22.04 -51.67 4.56
C LEU A 14 -22.86 -50.36 4.56
N ALA A 15 -22.24 -49.20 4.74
CA ALA A 15 -22.93 -47.90 4.65
C ALA A 15 -23.03 -47.43 3.18
N ALA A 16 -21.99 -47.64 2.37
CA ALA A 16 -21.98 -47.31 0.94
C ALA A 16 -22.98 -48.16 0.11
N LEU A 17 -23.41 -49.31 0.63
CA LEU A 17 -24.33 -50.24 -0.05
C LEU A 17 -25.83 -49.96 0.21
N LEU A 18 -26.17 -48.94 1.01
CA LEU A 18 -27.56 -48.66 1.41
C LEU A 18 -28.19 -47.38 0.82
N MET A 19 -27.46 -46.60 0.01
CA MET A 19 -28.02 -45.41 -0.67
C MET A 19 -28.10 -45.52 -2.21
N PHE A 20 -27.91 -46.73 -2.76
CA PHE A 20 -28.26 -47.03 -4.15
C PHE A 20 -29.53 -47.89 -4.21
N SER A 21 -30.72 -47.26 -4.19
CA SER A 21 -31.90 -47.83 -4.87
C SER A 21 -33.10 -46.87 -4.98
N ALA A 22 -33.34 -46.44 -6.24
CA ALA A 22 -34.62 -46.08 -6.88
C ALA A 22 -35.34 -44.80 -6.38
N VAL A 23 -35.75 -43.82 -7.21
CA VAL A 23 -36.52 -43.87 -8.48
C VAL A 23 -36.30 -42.54 -9.30
N PRO A 24 -36.91 -42.32 -10.49
CA PRO A 24 -36.28 -42.31 -11.81
C PRO A 24 -36.07 -40.92 -12.45
N SER A 25 -35.33 -40.91 -13.56
CA SER A 25 -35.03 -39.77 -14.45
C SER A 25 -36.21 -38.85 -14.79
N VAL A 26 -36.05 -37.56 -14.48
CA VAL A 26 -36.31 -36.40 -15.33
C VAL A 26 -35.51 -35.25 -14.72
N PHE A 27 -34.44 -34.80 -15.37
CA PHE A 27 -34.07 -33.39 -15.61
C PHE A 27 -32.88 -33.40 -16.57
N ALA A 28 -32.86 -32.42 -17.45
CA ALA A 28 -31.78 -32.20 -18.41
C ALA A 28 -30.46 -31.99 -17.66
N ALA A 29 -29.35 -32.42 -18.26
CA ALA A 29 -28.03 -31.99 -17.84
C ALA A 29 -27.90 -30.50 -18.19
N ASP A 30 -28.02 -29.63 -17.18
CA ASP A 30 -27.21 -28.41 -17.15
C ASP A 30 -25.80 -28.86 -16.77
N GLY A 31 -24.79 -28.35 -17.46
CA GLY A 31 -23.40 -28.48 -17.03
C GLY A 31 -23.22 -27.70 -15.74
N SER A 32 -22.75 -28.35 -14.68
CA SER A 32 -22.19 -27.63 -13.54
C SER A 32 -20.76 -27.24 -13.91
N ALA A 33 -20.43 -25.96 -13.83
CA ALA A 33 -19.06 -25.47 -13.89
C ALA A 33 -18.20 -26.19 -12.83
N ASP A 34 -16.93 -26.47 -13.13
CA ASP A 34 -16.06 -27.18 -12.19
C ASP A 34 -15.60 -26.20 -11.11
N THR A 35 -16.07 -26.42 -9.88
CA THR A 35 -15.84 -25.50 -8.76
C THR A 35 -14.45 -25.71 -8.16
N GLN A 36 -13.63 -24.66 -8.12
CA GLN A 36 -12.35 -24.61 -7.42
C GLN A 36 -12.54 -24.28 -5.94
N LYS A 37 -11.67 -24.81 -5.07
CA LYS A 37 -11.84 -24.75 -3.62
C LYS A 37 -10.56 -24.35 -2.92
N PHE A 38 -10.59 -23.28 -2.16
CA PHE A 38 -9.41 -22.75 -1.49
C PHE A 38 -9.59 -22.70 0.02
N MET A 39 -8.52 -22.94 0.77
CA MET A 39 -8.53 -22.84 2.22
C MET A 39 -7.26 -22.17 2.76
N SER A 40 -7.42 -21.30 3.77
CA SER A 40 -6.33 -20.80 4.63
C SER A 40 -6.52 -21.37 6.03
N PHE A 41 -5.46 -21.83 6.70
CA PHE A 41 -5.59 -22.37 8.06
C PHE A 41 -4.30 -22.25 8.88
N ASN A 42 -4.28 -21.33 9.86
CA ASN A 42 -3.20 -21.28 10.85
C ASN A 42 -3.36 -22.44 11.84
N LEU A 43 -2.33 -23.30 11.93
CA LEU A 43 -2.38 -24.55 12.70
C LEU A 43 -1.91 -24.41 14.15
N ARG A 44 -1.40 -23.25 14.56
CA ARG A 44 -0.71 -23.04 15.84
C ARG A 44 0.53 -23.92 16.00
N HIS A 45 1.64 -23.34 16.43
CA HIS A 45 2.85 -24.11 16.70
C HIS A 45 2.61 -25.27 17.70
N ASP A 46 3.29 -26.40 17.49
CA ASP A 46 3.14 -27.58 18.35
C ASP A 46 3.81 -27.33 19.70
N LEU A 47 3.00 -27.08 20.73
CA LEU A 47 3.46 -27.01 22.12
C LEU A 47 3.50 -28.43 22.70
N THR A 48 4.59 -29.15 22.46
CA THR A 48 4.80 -30.51 23.01
C THR A 48 4.74 -30.57 24.54
N SER A 49 4.81 -29.43 25.22
CA SER A 49 4.59 -29.28 26.66
C SER A 49 3.15 -29.46 27.13
N HIS A 50 2.14 -29.33 26.25
CA HIS A 50 0.72 -29.53 26.58
C HIS A 50 0.10 -30.67 25.75
N PRO A 51 -0.26 -31.82 26.35
CA PRO A 51 -0.62 -33.05 25.61
C PRO A 51 -1.81 -32.95 24.66
N LEU A 52 -2.69 -31.96 24.85
CA LEU A 52 -3.85 -31.70 23.98
C LEU A 52 -3.54 -30.76 22.81
N MET A 53 -2.46 -29.98 22.89
CA MET A 53 -2.02 -29.06 21.84
C MET A 53 -1.11 -29.73 20.81
N GLY A 54 -0.75 -31.00 21.05
CA GLY A 54 0.10 -31.78 20.17
C GLY A 54 -0.60 -32.21 18.89
N THR A 55 0.21 -32.34 17.83
CA THR A 55 -0.15 -32.94 16.54
C THR A 55 -0.82 -34.32 16.68
N ASP A 56 -0.41 -35.13 17.66
CA ASP A 56 -0.98 -36.45 17.97
C ASP A 56 -2.49 -36.44 18.29
N VAL A 57 -3.03 -35.30 18.72
CA VAL A 57 -4.45 -35.13 19.05
C VAL A 57 -5.16 -34.32 17.96
N ARG A 58 -4.59 -33.17 17.59
CA ARG A 58 -5.22 -32.20 16.67
C ARG A 58 -5.15 -32.66 15.21
N GLY A 59 -4.13 -33.44 14.85
CA GLY A 59 -3.89 -33.89 13.48
C GLY A 59 -5.00 -34.78 12.90
N GLU A 60 -5.58 -35.70 13.68
CA GLU A 60 -6.69 -36.55 13.19
C GLU A 60 -7.92 -35.68 12.87
N HIS A 61 -8.18 -34.65 13.68
CA HIS A 61 -9.33 -33.75 13.51
C HIS A 61 -9.12 -32.76 12.36
N LEU A 62 -7.89 -32.28 12.15
CA LEU A 62 -7.54 -31.52 10.96
C LEU A 62 -7.83 -32.32 9.68
N MET A 63 -7.49 -33.61 9.66
CA MET A 63 -7.79 -34.46 8.48
C MET A 63 -9.30 -34.67 8.30
N GLU A 64 -10.10 -34.74 9.38
CA GLU A 64 -11.57 -34.76 9.25
C GLU A 64 -12.10 -33.47 8.57
N ILE A 65 -11.48 -32.31 8.85
CA ILE A 65 -11.80 -31.04 8.15
C ILE A 65 -11.38 -31.13 6.68
N VAL A 66 -10.13 -31.51 6.40
CA VAL A 66 -9.62 -31.59 5.01
C VAL A 66 -10.44 -32.58 4.18
N GLU A 67 -10.83 -33.74 4.72
CA GLU A 67 -11.69 -34.70 4.03
C GLU A 67 -13.11 -34.16 3.80
N LYS A 68 -13.65 -33.36 4.74
CA LYS A 68 -15.00 -32.78 4.66
C LYS A 68 -15.08 -31.69 3.59
N TYR A 69 -14.13 -30.76 3.58
CA TYR A 69 -14.13 -29.61 2.68
C TYR A 69 -13.43 -29.89 1.35
N ALA A 70 -12.45 -30.80 1.35
CA ALA A 70 -11.68 -31.23 0.18
C ALA A 70 -11.20 -30.05 -0.68
N PRO A 71 -10.38 -29.13 -0.12
CA PRO A 71 -9.88 -27.98 -0.86
C PRO A 71 -8.95 -28.42 -1.99
N ASP A 72 -9.03 -27.76 -3.14
CA ASP A 72 -8.12 -28.01 -4.25
C ASP A 72 -6.69 -27.58 -3.92
N SER A 73 -6.54 -26.49 -3.16
CA SER A 73 -5.30 -26.12 -2.51
C SER A 73 -5.52 -25.41 -1.16
N ILE A 74 -4.59 -25.60 -0.24
CA ILE A 74 -4.65 -25.11 1.14
C ILE A 74 -3.30 -24.53 1.58
N GLY A 75 -3.33 -23.32 2.11
CA GLY A 75 -2.21 -22.66 2.78
C GLY A 75 -2.29 -22.91 4.29
N PHE A 76 -1.21 -23.44 4.88
CA PHE A 76 -1.08 -23.54 6.34
C PHE A 76 -0.12 -22.49 6.89
N GLN A 77 -0.36 -22.01 8.10
CA GLN A 77 0.55 -21.12 8.85
C GLN A 77 0.90 -21.74 10.22
N GLU A 78 2.02 -21.29 10.81
CA GLU A 78 2.61 -21.88 12.03
C GLU A 78 2.90 -23.39 11.97
N ALA A 79 3.01 -23.94 10.76
CA ALA A 79 3.33 -25.36 10.56
C ALA A 79 4.78 -25.63 10.98
N THR A 80 4.98 -25.99 12.23
CA THR A 80 6.30 -26.41 12.76
C THR A 80 6.78 -27.71 12.10
N ASN A 81 8.04 -28.09 12.33
CA ASN A 81 8.60 -29.35 11.81
C ASN A 81 7.74 -30.59 12.16
N ASP A 82 7.14 -30.64 13.35
CA ASP A 82 6.32 -31.77 13.77
C ASP A 82 4.98 -31.79 13.02
N TRP A 83 4.36 -30.63 12.80
CA TRP A 83 3.23 -30.49 11.89
C TRP A 83 3.59 -30.93 10.48
N MET A 84 4.72 -30.46 9.93
CA MET A 84 5.15 -30.84 8.58
C MET A 84 5.40 -32.35 8.45
N ASN A 85 5.98 -32.99 9.47
CA ASN A 85 6.17 -34.44 9.47
C ASN A 85 4.82 -35.19 9.44
N TYR A 86 3.83 -34.74 10.20
CA TYR A 86 2.49 -35.32 10.17
C TYR A 86 1.77 -35.06 8.83
N LEU A 87 1.74 -33.81 8.38
CA LEU A 87 1.02 -33.37 7.18
C LEU A 87 1.53 -34.06 5.92
N ARG A 88 2.85 -34.24 5.77
CA ARG A 88 3.43 -34.95 4.61
C ARG A 88 2.85 -36.34 4.41
N ASP A 89 2.74 -37.09 5.50
CA ASP A 89 2.22 -38.45 5.46
C ASP A 89 0.69 -38.43 5.30
N ALA A 90 -0.01 -37.63 6.13
CA ALA A 90 -1.48 -37.63 6.17
C ALA A 90 -2.13 -37.01 4.92
N MET A 91 -1.67 -35.83 4.49
CA MET A 91 -2.15 -35.19 3.25
C MET A 91 -1.73 -35.99 2.02
N GLY A 92 -0.55 -36.62 2.05
CA GLY A 92 -0.08 -37.52 0.99
C GLY A 92 -0.94 -38.77 0.83
N GLU A 93 -1.45 -39.33 1.93
CA GLU A 93 -2.44 -40.43 1.89
C GLU A 93 -3.77 -40.00 1.25
N LEU A 94 -4.10 -38.71 1.31
CA LEU A 94 -5.27 -38.10 0.66
C LEU A 94 -5.01 -37.64 -0.79
N GLY A 95 -3.80 -37.83 -1.32
CA GLY A 95 -3.45 -37.48 -2.70
C GLY A 95 -2.94 -36.04 -2.90
N TYR A 96 -2.59 -35.33 -1.82
CA TYR A 96 -2.03 -33.98 -1.91
C TYR A 96 -0.50 -34.03 -2.02
N ALA A 97 0.06 -33.11 -2.81
CA ALA A 97 1.47 -32.74 -2.75
C ALA A 97 1.61 -31.34 -2.15
N TYR A 98 2.84 -30.89 -1.90
CA TYR A 98 3.07 -29.56 -1.31
C TYR A 98 4.36 -28.91 -1.80
N ALA A 99 4.45 -27.61 -1.58
CA ALA A 99 5.68 -26.84 -1.60
C ALA A 99 5.80 -26.02 -0.30
N GLY A 100 7.04 -25.70 0.09
CA GLY A 100 7.34 -24.84 1.23
C GLY A 100 8.58 -25.28 2.00
N VAL A 101 9.27 -24.31 2.58
CA VAL A 101 10.44 -24.50 3.43
C VAL A 101 10.30 -23.74 4.74
N GLY A 102 11.11 -24.08 5.73
CA GLY A 102 11.10 -23.41 7.03
C GLY A 102 11.65 -22.00 6.96
N ARG A 103 11.01 -21.08 7.67
CA ARG A 103 11.34 -19.64 7.64
C ARG A 103 12.72 -19.30 8.19
N ASP A 104 13.30 -20.14 9.06
CA ASP A 104 14.57 -19.85 9.71
C ASP A 104 15.81 -20.36 8.97
N ASP A 105 15.66 -21.35 8.09
CA ASP A 105 16.78 -22.06 7.47
C ASP A 105 16.61 -22.34 5.98
N GLY A 106 15.45 -22.03 5.41
CA GLY A 106 15.12 -22.27 4.00
C GLY A 106 15.14 -23.76 3.62
N GLN A 107 14.96 -24.65 4.59
CA GLN A 107 14.99 -26.09 4.37
C GLN A 107 13.62 -26.73 4.58
N ASP A 108 13.33 -27.75 3.78
CA ASP A 108 12.18 -28.62 3.99
C ASP A 108 12.49 -29.56 5.17
N GLY A 109 11.79 -29.38 6.31
CA GLY A 109 12.10 -29.88 7.65
C GLY A 109 12.24 -31.40 7.87
N ALA A 110 12.40 -32.24 6.83
CA ALA A 110 12.52 -33.70 6.95
C ALA A 110 13.76 -34.18 7.75
N GLN A 111 14.72 -33.29 8.06
CA GLN A 111 15.96 -33.65 8.76
C GLN A 111 16.07 -33.12 10.20
N TYR A 112 15.11 -32.33 10.69
CA TYR A 112 15.18 -31.70 12.02
C TYR A 112 13.96 -32.03 12.87
N THR A 113 14.20 -32.53 14.08
CA THR A 113 13.20 -32.67 15.15
C THR A 113 13.36 -31.49 16.11
N GLY A 114 12.30 -30.69 16.32
CA GLY A 114 12.29 -29.57 17.26
C GLY A 114 11.33 -28.43 16.89
N ASP A 115 10.80 -27.78 17.93
CA ASP A 115 9.50 -27.08 17.98
C ASP A 115 9.48 -25.62 17.47
N ALA A 116 10.56 -25.09 16.86
CA ALA A 116 10.67 -23.63 16.63
C ALA A 116 10.58 -23.14 15.17
N ASN A 117 10.90 -23.97 14.17
CA ASN A 117 10.94 -23.51 12.77
C ASN A 117 9.56 -23.69 12.12
N GLU A 118 8.84 -22.58 11.93
CA GLU A 118 7.54 -22.54 11.28
C GLU A 118 7.66 -22.45 9.75
N HIS A 119 6.66 -22.99 9.06
CA HIS A 119 6.53 -22.99 7.61
C HIS A 119 5.20 -22.32 7.21
N THR A 120 5.14 -21.84 5.96
CA THR A 120 3.89 -21.41 5.29
C THR A 120 3.61 -22.28 4.06
N PRO A 121 3.50 -23.62 4.19
CA PRO A 121 3.42 -24.50 3.04
C PRO A 121 2.11 -24.31 2.27
N VAL A 122 2.14 -24.60 0.98
CA VAL A 122 0.92 -24.76 0.15
C VAL A 122 0.79 -26.24 -0.21
N PHE A 123 -0.27 -26.87 0.26
CA PHE A 123 -0.66 -28.21 -0.18
C PHE A 123 -1.70 -28.10 -1.30
N TYR A 124 -1.61 -28.97 -2.30
CA TYR A 124 -2.53 -28.98 -3.44
C TYR A 124 -2.88 -30.41 -3.84
N ASN A 125 -4.09 -30.60 -4.37
CA ASN A 125 -4.58 -31.89 -4.83
C ASN A 125 -3.78 -32.32 -6.07
N ALA A 126 -2.78 -33.17 -5.86
CA ALA A 126 -1.90 -33.64 -6.93
C ALA A 126 -2.55 -34.67 -7.83
N GLU A 127 -3.77 -35.13 -7.53
CA GLU A 127 -4.58 -35.89 -8.47
C GLU A 127 -5.21 -34.97 -9.51
N LYS A 128 -5.68 -33.77 -9.12
CA LYS A 128 -6.34 -32.78 -9.99
C LYS A 128 -5.37 -31.82 -10.70
N TYR A 129 -4.26 -31.45 -10.06
CA TYR A 129 -3.35 -30.42 -10.59
C TYR A 129 -1.94 -30.92 -10.86
N ASP A 130 -1.33 -30.42 -11.93
CA ASP A 130 0.10 -30.51 -12.21
C ASP A 130 0.82 -29.26 -11.67
N LEU A 131 1.97 -29.45 -11.02
CA LEU A 131 2.81 -28.35 -10.54
C LEU A 131 3.70 -27.84 -11.68
N LEU A 132 3.51 -26.58 -12.07
CA LEU A 132 4.35 -25.91 -13.08
C LEU A 132 5.58 -25.26 -12.45
N GLU A 133 5.39 -24.58 -11.31
CA GLU A 133 6.46 -23.88 -10.60
C GLU A 133 6.14 -23.81 -9.10
N SER A 134 7.16 -23.72 -8.25
CA SER A 134 6.99 -23.35 -6.85
C SER A 134 8.21 -22.60 -6.33
N GLY A 135 8.02 -21.84 -5.25
CA GLY A 135 9.10 -21.14 -4.57
C GLY A 135 8.71 -20.65 -3.18
N THR A 136 9.72 -20.24 -2.40
CA THR A 136 9.55 -19.56 -1.13
C THR A 136 10.49 -18.36 -1.09
N PHE A 137 9.99 -17.21 -0.62
CA PHE A 137 10.76 -15.99 -0.46
C PHE A 137 10.51 -15.36 0.91
N TRP A 138 11.48 -14.61 1.40
CA TRP A 138 11.44 -13.93 2.70
C TRP A 138 10.86 -12.53 2.54
N LEU A 139 10.08 -12.11 3.54
CA LEU A 139 9.51 -10.76 3.60
C LEU A 139 10.52 -9.87 4.30
N SER A 140 11.51 -9.41 3.54
CA SER A 140 12.70 -8.71 4.01
C SER A 140 13.29 -7.85 2.87
N GLU A 141 14.33 -7.06 3.14
CA GLU A 141 15.02 -6.31 2.08
C GLU A 141 15.73 -7.23 1.07
N THR A 142 15.91 -8.51 1.41
CA THR A 142 16.64 -9.51 0.60
C THR A 142 15.84 -10.81 0.40
N PRO A 143 14.72 -10.75 -0.37
CA PRO A 143 13.69 -11.78 -0.37
C PRO A 143 14.14 -13.15 -0.91
N ASP A 144 15.21 -13.22 -1.70
CA ASP A 144 15.68 -14.46 -2.35
C ASP A 144 16.65 -15.29 -1.49
N VAL A 145 16.96 -14.83 -0.28
CA VAL A 145 17.82 -15.55 0.67
C VAL A 145 17.18 -15.58 2.05
N VAL A 146 17.60 -16.53 2.89
CA VAL A 146 17.15 -16.61 4.29
C VAL A 146 17.51 -15.32 5.03
N SER A 147 16.51 -14.49 5.32
CA SER A 147 16.68 -13.09 5.77
C SER A 147 15.46 -12.62 6.59
N GLY A 148 15.50 -11.37 7.09
CA GLY A 148 14.46 -10.78 7.93
C GLY A 148 15.00 -10.24 9.27
N ARG A 149 14.13 -9.54 9.99
CA ARG A 149 14.37 -8.58 11.08
C ARG A 149 14.99 -7.25 10.63
N ASP A 150 14.79 -6.89 9.38
CA ASP A 150 15.38 -5.67 8.80
C ASP A 150 14.63 -4.40 9.25
N TRP A 151 13.37 -4.54 9.67
CA TRP A 151 12.47 -3.43 10.02
C TRP A 151 11.89 -3.53 11.45
N GLY A 152 12.51 -4.33 12.32
CA GLY A 152 12.12 -4.47 13.73
C GLY A 152 11.10 -5.58 14.01
N GLU A 153 10.81 -6.45 13.04
CA GLU A 153 9.84 -7.54 13.17
C GLU A 153 10.21 -8.59 14.24
N ALA A 154 9.18 -9.18 14.85
CA ALA A 154 9.35 -10.14 15.93
C ALA A 154 10.00 -11.45 15.45
N CYS A 155 9.68 -11.86 14.22
CA CYS A 155 10.11 -13.12 13.62
C CYS A 155 10.41 -12.94 12.12
N ARG A 156 11.26 -13.81 11.56
CA ARG A 156 11.39 -13.90 10.09
C ARG A 156 10.05 -14.33 9.51
N ARG A 157 9.59 -13.70 8.43
CA ARG A 157 8.36 -14.06 7.73
C ARG A 157 8.67 -14.48 6.29
N ILE A 158 7.87 -15.40 5.76
CA ILE A 158 8.03 -15.97 4.42
C ILE A 158 6.69 -16.10 3.72
N CYS A 159 6.71 -16.02 2.39
CA CYS A 159 5.61 -16.42 1.54
C CYS A 159 6.07 -17.57 0.63
N THR A 160 5.24 -18.61 0.53
CA THR A 160 5.45 -19.76 -0.36
C THR A 160 4.39 -19.75 -1.44
N TYR A 161 4.78 -20.06 -2.68
CA TYR A 161 3.84 -20.16 -3.79
C TYR A 161 3.99 -21.45 -4.58
N VAL A 162 2.89 -21.83 -5.23
CA VAL A 162 2.82 -22.86 -6.28
C VAL A 162 2.06 -22.29 -7.47
N VAL A 163 2.48 -22.63 -8.68
CA VAL A 163 1.73 -22.41 -9.91
C VAL A 163 1.22 -23.76 -10.37
N LEU A 164 -0.10 -23.89 -10.45
CA LEU A 164 -0.81 -25.14 -10.66
C LEU A 164 -1.58 -25.07 -11.98
N GLN A 165 -1.53 -26.16 -12.74
CA GLN A 165 -2.35 -26.35 -13.93
C GLN A 165 -3.37 -27.46 -13.65
N ASP A 166 -4.64 -27.16 -13.86
CA ASP A 166 -5.71 -28.17 -13.80
C ASP A 166 -5.49 -29.20 -14.91
N LYS A 167 -5.50 -30.49 -14.57
CA LYS A 167 -5.24 -31.57 -15.52
C LYS A 167 -6.42 -31.86 -16.45
N GLU A 168 -7.62 -31.48 -16.06
CA GLU A 168 -8.83 -31.66 -16.88
C GLU A 168 -9.09 -30.42 -17.74
N THR A 169 -9.02 -29.22 -17.15
CA THR A 169 -9.35 -27.96 -17.86
C THR A 169 -8.15 -27.28 -18.51
N GLY A 170 -6.92 -27.54 -18.04
CA GLY A 170 -5.71 -26.86 -18.50
C GLY A 170 -5.52 -25.45 -17.93
N GLU A 171 -6.47 -24.96 -17.14
CA GLU A 171 -6.42 -23.64 -16.50
C GLU A 171 -5.29 -23.55 -15.50
N ILE A 172 -4.71 -22.34 -15.38
CA ILE A 172 -3.56 -22.09 -14.53
C ILE A 172 -3.96 -21.12 -13.42
N TYR A 173 -3.59 -21.43 -12.18
CA TYR A 173 -3.62 -20.47 -11.09
C TYR A 173 -2.40 -20.58 -10.19
N GLY A 174 -2.00 -19.45 -9.62
CA GLY A 174 -0.96 -19.35 -8.61
C GLY A 174 -1.60 -19.28 -7.22
N HIS A 175 -1.15 -20.11 -6.29
CA HIS A 175 -1.53 -20.02 -4.88
C HIS A 175 -0.32 -19.56 -4.06
N PHE A 176 -0.41 -18.37 -3.48
CA PHE A 176 0.56 -17.76 -2.58
C PHE A 176 0.06 -17.85 -1.15
N ASN A 177 0.88 -18.30 -0.21
CA ASN A 177 0.53 -18.43 1.19
C ASN A 177 1.55 -17.72 2.09
N THR A 178 1.07 -16.92 3.05
CA THR A 178 1.92 -16.12 3.94
C THR A 178 1.48 -16.18 5.41
N HIS A 179 2.37 -15.73 6.29
CA HIS A 179 2.06 -15.39 7.67
C HIS A 179 2.82 -14.10 8.00
N LEU A 180 2.11 -12.97 8.09
CA LEU A 180 2.71 -11.65 8.31
C LEU A 180 3.11 -11.43 9.77
N ASP A 181 3.94 -10.41 10.03
CA ASP A 181 4.36 -10.07 11.39
C ASP A 181 3.17 -9.66 12.26
N HIS A 182 3.26 -9.82 13.57
CA HIS A 182 2.16 -9.54 14.52
C HIS A 182 2.46 -8.35 15.44
N VAL A 183 3.60 -7.66 15.24
CA VAL A 183 4.08 -6.60 16.13
C VAL A 183 4.28 -5.28 15.38
N ALA A 184 4.91 -5.32 14.20
CA ALA A 184 5.29 -4.12 13.45
C ALA A 184 4.46 -3.94 12.18
N LEU A 185 3.51 -2.99 12.19
CA LEU A 185 2.62 -2.67 11.06
C LEU A 185 3.40 -2.32 9.78
N ASP A 186 4.48 -1.55 9.89
CA ASP A 186 5.36 -1.20 8.75
C ASP A 186 5.97 -2.45 8.10
N THR A 187 6.29 -3.48 8.91
CA THR A 187 6.80 -4.75 8.39
C THR A 187 5.70 -5.51 7.65
N GLN A 188 4.46 -5.49 8.15
CA GLN A 188 3.34 -6.13 7.46
C GLN A 188 3.10 -5.47 6.09
N ALA A 189 3.12 -4.13 6.02
CA ALA A 189 2.95 -3.38 4.77
C ALA A 189 4.08 -3.64 3.76
N ASN A 190 5.34 -3.64 4.20
CA ASN A 190 6.48 -3.98 3.35
C ASN A 190 6.41 -5.44 2.85
N GLY A 191 6.00 -6.37 3.71
CA GLY A 191 5.79 -7.76 3.34
C GLY A 191 4.75 -7.95 2.22
N VAL A 192 3.62 -7.25 2.31
CA VAL A 192 2.58 -7.26 1.25
C VAL A 192 3.14 -6.74 -0.08
N ARG A 193 3.93 -5.64 -0.07
CA ARG A 193 4.53 -5.10 -1.30
C ARG A 193 5.45 -6.11 -2.00
N ILE A 194 6.21 -6.88 -1.23
CA ILE A 194 7.07 -7.94 -1.76
C ILE A 194 6.24 -9.08 -2.35
N ILE A 195 5.16 -9.48 -1.67
CA ILE A 195 4.24 -10.52 -2.17
C ILE A 195 3.62 -10.10 -3.51
N LEU A 196 3.11 -8.87 -3.60
CA LEU A 196 2.50 -8.33 -4.82
C LEU A 196 3.51 -8.24 -5.98
N ASN A 197 4.74 -7.81 -5.71
CA ASN A 197 5.80 -7.79 -6.72
C ASN A 197 6.18 -9.22 -7.19
N ARG A 198 6.19 -10.20 -6.27
CA ARG A 198 6.44 -11.60 -6.66
C ARG A 198 5.30 -12.15 -7.52
N ILE A 199 4.06 -11.79 -7.22
CA ILE A 199 2.90 -12.16 -8.07
C ILE A 199 3.14 -11.62 -9.48
N ASP A 200 3.50 -10.35 -9.64
CA ASP A 200 3.79 -9.75 -10.96
C ASP A 200 4.88 -10.51 -11.71
N THR A 201 5.99 -10.80 -11.05
CA THR A 201 7.12 -11.53 -11.64
C THR A 201 6.72 -12.93 -12.11
N VAL A 202 5.87 -13.63 -11.35
CA VAL A 202 5.40 -14.98 -11.72
C VAL A 202 4.36 -14.90 -12.84
N SER A 203 3.47 -13.90 -12.81
CA SER A 203 2.47 -13.65 -13.85
C SER A 203 3.09 -13.29 -15.20
N GLU A 204 4.24 -12.62 -15.25
CA GLU A 204 4.97 -12.39 -16.52
C GLU A 204 5.32 -13.71 -17.24
N LYS A 205 5.62 -14.76 -16.47
CA LYS A 205 5.94 -16.09 -17.00
C LYS A 205 4.69 -16.91 -17.31
N TYR A 206 3.60 -16.66 -16.58
CA TYR A 206 2.31 -17.33 -16.72
C TYR A 206 1.19 -16.28 -16.89
N PRO A 207 1.05 -15.64 -18.05
CA PRO A 207 0.18 -14.48 -18.24
C PRO A 207 -1.32 -14.79 -18.07
N ASP A 208 -1.73 -16.05 -18.26
CA ASP A 208 -3.10 -16.51 -18.07
C ASP A 208 -3.36 -17.04 -16.64
N MET A 209 -2.42 -16.83 -15.71
CA MET A 209 -2.49 -17.33 -14.33
C MET A 209 -3.41 -16.44 -13.48
N ALA A 210 -4.51 -17.02 -13.01
CA ALA A 210 -5.30 -16.43 -11.93
C ALA A 210 -4.54 -16.48 -10.60
N CYS A 211 -4.78 -15.54 -9.70
CA CYS A 211 -4.06 -15.46 -8.43
C CYS A 211 -4.96 -15.75 -7.23
N VAL A 212 -4.46 -16.59 -6.32
CA VAL A 212 -5.03 -16.86 -5.00
C VAL A 212 -3.97 -16.54 -3.96
N VAL A 213 -4.29 -15.69 -2.99
CA VAL A 213 -3.40 -15.38 -1.85
C VAL A 213 -4.10 -15.74 -0.56
N THR A 214 -3.55 -16.70 0.16
CA THR A 214 -3.99 -17.11 1.49
C THR A 214 -2.98 -16.70 2.55
N GLY A 215 -3.43 -16.63 3.79
CA GLY A 215 -2.51 -16.37 4.88
C GLY A 215 -3.20 -15.97 6.17
N ASP A 216 -2.39 -15.97 7.22
CA ASP A 216 -2.63 -15.21 8.44
C ASP A 216 -1.94 -13.84 8.26
N PHE A 217 -2.74 -12.80 8.08
CA PHE A 217 -2.23 -11.46 7.78
C PHE A 217 -1.98 -10.64 9.04
N ASN A 218 -2.37 -11.10 10.24
CA ASN A 218 -2.31 -10.33 11.49
C ASN A 218 -2.82 -8.89 11.32
N SER A 219 -3.86 -8.71 10.51
CA SER A 219 -4.47 -7.42 10.19
C SER A 219 -5.96 -7.59 10.01
N ALA A 220 -6.73 -6.67 10.57
CA ALA A 220 -8.18 -6.68 10.50
C ALA A 220 -8.68 -6.06 9.19
N ARG A 221 -9.95 -6.30 8.88
CA ARG A 221 -10.60 -5.74 7.70
C ARG A 221 -10.77 -4.23 7.80
N ALA A 222 -10.97 -3.57 6.66
CA ALA A 222 -11.23 -2.12 6.61
C ALA A 222 -12.46 -1.68 7.44
N ASP A 223 -13.46 -2.54 7.58
CA ASP A 223 -14.70 -2.31 8.33
C ASP A 223 -14.65 -2.87 9.76
N ALA A 224 -13.47 -3.31 10.21
CA ALA A 224 -13.26 -3.84 11.53
C ALA A 224 -13.10 -2.75 12.59
N GLU A 225 -14.02 -2.65 13.55
CA GLU A 225 -13.85 -1.85 14.77
C GLU A 225 -12.98 -2.62 15.80
N ASP A 226 -11.81 -3.12 15.39
CA ASP A 226 -10.85 -3.80 16.28
C ASP A 226 -9.66 -2.86 16.60
N PRO A 227 -9.52 -2.38 17.85
CA PRO A 227 -8.46 -1.44 18.24
C PRO A 227 -7.06 -2.08 18.25
N ASP A 228 -6.95 -3.41 18.23
CA ASP A 228 -5.68 -4.14 18.32
C ASP A 228 -5.06 -4.44 16.93
N TYR A 229 -5.78 -4.22 15.82
CA TYR A 229 -5.32 -4.52 14.45
C TYR A 229 -5.63 -3.41 13.43
N ASP A 230 -4.63 -3.01 12.64
CA ASP A 230 -4.74 -1.95 11.62
C ASP A 230 -5.12 -2.51 10.22
N PRO A 231 -6.10 -1.92 9.50
CA PRO A 231 -6.55 -2.37 8.18
C PRO A 231 -5.64 -2.00 6.98
N VAL A 232 -4.52 -1.31 7.18
CA VAL A 232 -3.61 -0.90 6.09
C VAL A 232 -3.20 -2.07 5.18
N VAL A 233 -2.89 -3.23 5.76
CA VAL A 233 -2.50 -4.45 5.04
C VAL A 233 -3.67 -4.98 4.20
N TYR A 234 -4.87 -5.02 4.78
CA TYR A 234 -6.10 -5.41 4.08
C TYR A 234 -6.40 -4.47 2.90
N ASN A 235 -6.23 -3.16 3.09
CA ASN A 235 -6.43 -2.14 2.05
C ASN A 235 -5.42 -2.29 0.89
N TYR A 236 -4.14 -2.57 1.19
CA TYR A 236 -3.15 -2.82 0.15
C TYR A 236 -3.47 -4.06 -0.68
N MET A 237 -3.87 -5.15 -0.03
CA MET A 237 -4.28 -6.38 -0.73
C MET A 237 -5.51 -6.12 -1.61
N THR A 238 -6.54 -5.46 -1.07
CA THR A 238 -7.81 -5.20 -1.79
C THR A 238 -7.71 -4.13 -2.89
N SER A 239 -6.63 -3.35 -2.91
CA SER A 239 -6.33 -2.46 -4.04
C SER A 239 -6.08 -3.24 -5.34
N ARG A 240 -5.50 -4.45 -5.24
CA ARG A 240 -5.07 -5.26 -6.39
C ARG A 240 -5.82 -6.59 -6.56
N LEU A 241 -6.33 -7.15 -5.48
CA LEU A 241 -7.06 -8.41 -5.42
C LEU A 241 -8.44 -8.18 -4.78
N ASP A 242 -9.36 -9.12 -4.91
CA ASP A 242 -10.66 -9.09 -4.24
C ASP A 242 -10.66 -10.03 -3.02
N ASP A 243 -11.35 -9.63 -1.94
CA ASP A 243 -11.59 -10.52 -0.79
C ASP A 243 -12.70 -11.52 -1.16
N SER A 244 -12.40 -12.82 -1.07
CA SER A 244 -13.38 -13.88 -1.33
C SER A 244 -14.64 -13.77 -0.48
N ARG A 245 -14.57 -13.21 0.74
CA ARG A 245 -15.75 -12.98 1.58
C ARG A 245 -16.70 -11.94 0.95
N GLU A 246 -16.15 -10.88 0.37
CA GLU A 246 -16.92 -9.80 -0.25
C GLU A 246 -17.57 -10.23 -1.57
N LEU A 247 -16.90 -11.11 -2.30
CA LEU A 247 -17.41 -11.65 -3.55
C LEU A 247 -18.44 -12.78 -3.36
N ALA A 248 -18.52 -13.38 -2.17
CA ALA A 248 -19.29 -14.59 -1.95
C ALA A 248 -20.80 -14.38 -2.16
N GLU A 249 -21.39 -15.13 -3.09
CA GLU A 249 -22.85 -15.20 -3.25
C GLU A 249 -23.56 -15.67 -1.96
N SER A 250 -22.89 -16.55 -1.21
CA SER A 250 -23.42 -17.12 0.03
C SER A 250 -22.35 -17.25 1.11
N ILE A 251 -22.54 -16.54 2.22
CA ILE A 251 -21.74 -16.69 3.45
C ILE A 251 -22.45 -17.70 4.38
N ILE A 252 -21.81 -18.85 4.66
CA ILE A 252 -22.37 -19.91 5.54
C ILE A 252 -22.16 -19.55 7.01
N THR A 253 -20.90 -19.28 7.38
CA THR A 253 -20.48 -18.86 8.71
C THR A 253 -19.53 -17.69 8.55
N ASP A 254 -19.75 -16.67 9.37
CA ASP A 254 -19.03 -15.41 9.35
C ASP A 254 -18.52 -15.07 10.75
N GLY A 255 -17.59 -14.13 10.84
CA GLY A 255 -16.98 -13.67 12.09
C GLY A 255 -15.49 -13.98 12.18
N SER A 256 -14.96 -13.96 13.40
CA SER A 256 -13.54 -14.09 13.68
C SER A 256 -12.96 -15.39 13.13
N SER A 257 -11.82 -15.29 12.45
CA SER A 257 -10.97 -16.44 12.15
C SER A 257 -10.07 -16.81 13.34
N TRP A 258 -9.97 -15.97 14.37
CA TRP A 258 -9.24 -16.26 15.60
C TRP A 258 -10.18 -16.78 16.70
N SER A 259 -9.89 -17.96 17.25
CA SER A 259 -10.73 -18.62 18.26
C SER A 259 -10.31 -18.33 19.71
N GLY A 260 -9.14 -17.70 19.92
CA GLY A 260 -8.62 -17.36 21.24
C GLY A 260 -8.16 -18.56 22.08
N TYR A 261 -8.02 -19.73 21.45
CA TYR A 261 -7.71 -20.99 22.12
C TYR A 261 -6.22 -21.11 22.53
N GLN A 262 -5.79 -20.29 23.50
CA GLN A 262 -4.38 -20.21 23.92
C GLN A 262 -4.02 -21.09 25.13
N ASP A 263 -4.99 -21.43 25.99
CA ASP A 263 -4.78 -22.23 27.21
C ASP A 263 -5.93 -23.23 27.43
N PRO A 264 -5.68 -24.55 27.27
CA PRO A 264 -6.69 -25.59 27.48
C PRO A 264 -7.25 -25.61 28.91
N GLU A 265 -6.45 -25.32 29.94
CA GLU A 265 -6.91 -25.31 31.34
C GLU A 265 -7.84 -24.10 31.62
N ALA A 266 -7.60 -22.96 30.97
CA ALA A 266 -8.47 -21.79 31.06
C ALA A 266 -9.78 -21.98 30.27
N TRP A 267 -9.68 -22.56 29.07
CA TRP A 267 -10.84 -22.96 28.25
C TRP A 267 -11.74 -23.95 29.00
N GLU A 268 -11.15 -24.91 29.69
CA GLU A 268 -11.84 -25.84 30.60
C GLU A 268 -12.56 -25.15 31.76
N ASN A 269 -11.91 -24.18 32.43
CA ASN A 269 -12.49 -23.51 33.60
C ASN A 269 -13.67 -22.57 33.24
N GLY A 270 -13.80 -22.17 31.98
CA GLY A 270 -14.92 -21.37 31.46
C GLY A 270 -16.06 -22.16 30.80
N GLN A 271 -15.78 -23.33 30.21
CA GLN A 271 -16.74 -24.02 29.33
C GLN A 271 -17.01 -25.52 29.63
N SER A 272 -16.33 -26.13 30.62
CA SER A 272 -16.35 -27.60 30.87
C SER A 272 -17.67 -28.24 31.33
N SER A 273 -18.82 -27.56 31.25
CA SER A 273 -20.12 -28.17 31.61
C SER A 273 -21.27 -27.95 30.64
N SER A 274 -21.10 -27.14 29.58
CA SER A 274 -22.16 -26.90 28.61
C SER A 274 -22.00 -27.78 27.38
N SER A 275 -23.09 -28.46 27.01
CA SER A 275 -23.26 -29.06 25.69
C SER A 275 -23.39 -28.03 24.56
N ASP A 276 -23.33 -26.74 24.90
CA ASP A 276 -23.56 -25.63 24.01
C ASP A 276 -22.22 -25.26 23.35
N ARG A 277 -22.22 -25.31 22.01
CA ARG A 277 -21.10 -24.86 21.17
C ARG A 277 -20.87 -23.37 21.44
N PRO A 278 -19.63 -22.92 21.69
CA PRO A 278 -19.32 -21.49 21.64
C PRO A 278 -19.69 -20.99 20.24
N ALA A 279 -20.46 -19.90 20.15
CA ALA A 279 -20.65 -19.26 18.85
C ALA A 279 -19.29 -18.70 18.40
N VAL A 280 -19.03 -18.73 17.08
CA VAL A 280 -17.98 -17.89 16.50
C VAL A 280 -18.26 -16.46 16.93
N ASP A 281 -17.21 -15.76 17.37
CA ASP A 281 -17.35 -14.35 17.70
C ASP A 281 -17.65 -13.58 16.42
N THR A 282 -18.90 -13.18 16.25
CA THR A 282 -19.36 -12.40 15.10
C THR A 282 -19.08 -10.91 15.26
N ASP A 283 -18.72 -10.49 16.48
CA ASP A 283 -18.41 -9.09 16.79
C ASP A 283 -16.91 -8.79 16.58
N ASN A 284 -16.09 -9.83 16.33
CA ASN A 284 -14.65 -9.73 16.05
C ASN A 284 -14.32 -10.24 14.64
N TYR A 285 -13.27 -9.71 14.02
CA TYR A 285 -13.07 -9.78 12.58
C TYR A 285 -12.04 -10.84 12.16
N PRO A 286 -12.15 -11.42 10.95
CA PRO A 286 -11.13 -12.35 10.45
C PRO A 286 -9.79 -11.63 10.25
N ILE A 287 -8.71 -12.30 10.61
CA ILE A 287 -7.31 -11.89 10.30
C ILE A 287 -6.64 -12.85 9.30
N ASP A 288 -7.33 -13.97 9.02
CA ASP A 288 -6.98 -14.91 7.97
C ASP A 288 -7.86 -14.64 6.75
N TYR A 289 -7.25 -14.59 5.56
CA TYR A 289 -7.95 -14.21 4.33
C TYR A 289 -7.68 -15.17 3.18
N ILE A 290 -8.58 -15.13 2.19
CA ILE A 290 -8.36 -15.65 0.85
C ILE A 290 -8.65 -14.50 -0.13
N PHE A 291 -7.60 -13.94 -0.71
CA PHE A 291 -7.68 -12.91 -1.76
C PHE A 291 -7.56 -13.55 -3.15
N LEU A 292 -8.29 -13.01 -4.12
CA LEU A 292 -8.44 -13.57 -5.47
C LEU A 292 -8.14 -12.49 -6.52
N SER A 293 -7.58 -12.84 -7.68
CA SER A 293 -7.42 -11.86 -8.76
C SER A 293 -8.76 -11.33 -9.25
N LYS A 294 -8.80 -10.03 -9.58
CA LYS A 294 -10.05 -9.33 -9.89
C LYS A 294 -10.65 -9.83 -11.20
N GLY A 295 -11.93 -10.18 -11.16
CA GLY A 295 -12.68 -10.64 -12.33
C GLY A 295 -12.39 -12.07 -12.79
N ASP A 296 -11.49 -12.79 -12.11
CA ASP A 296 -11.08 -14.14 -12.47
C ASP A 296 -11.90 -15.25 -11.82
N PHE A 297 -12.60 -14.91 -10.74
CA PHE A 297 -13.32 -15.86 -9.90
C PHE A 297 -14.72 -15.35 -9.57
N ASP A 298 -15.70 -16.23 -9.73
CA ASP A 298 -17.03 -16.05 -9.18
C ASP A 298 -17.14 -16.85 -7.88
N VAL A 299 -17.25 -16.18 -6.73
CA VAL A 299 -17.20 -16.84 -5.42
C VAL A 299 -18.60 -17.28 -5.02
N LYS A 300 -18.84 -18.58 -5.05
CA LYS A 300 -20.15 -19.16 -4.72
C LYS A 300 -20.39 -19.20 -3.23
N THR A 301 -19.38 -19.61 -2.47
CA THR A 301 -19.52 -19.81 -1.03
C THR A 301 -18.29 -19.33 -0.29
N TYR A 302 -18.49 -18.69 0.85
CA TYR A 302 -17.47 -18.40 1.85
C TYR A 302 -17.90 -18.95 3.22
N THR A 303 -16.95 -19.47 4.00
CA THR A 303 -17.20 -19.87 5.40
C THR A 303 -15.96 -19.80 6.27
N ILE A 304 -16.17 -19.35 7.51
CA ILE A 304 -15.31 -19.70 8.64
C ILE A 304 -15.57 -21.17 9.00
N VAL A 305 -14.52 -21.97 9.07
CA VAL A 305 -14.54 -23.41 9.39
C VAL A 305 -14.53 -23.57 10.91
N ASP A 306 -15.71 -23.45 11.49
CA ASP A 306 -15.94 -23.44 12.93
C ASP A 306 -16.09 -24.86 13.54
N ASP A 307 -15.71 -25.91 12.82
CA ASP A 307 -15.84 -27.31 13.24
C ASP A 307 -15.13 -27.59 14.58
N MET A 308 -15.87 -28.22 15.50
CA MET A 308 -15.42 -28.53 16.86
C MET A 308 -15.56 -30.02 17.17
N PHE A 309 -14.61 -30.58 17.92
CA PHE A 309 -14.48 -32.02 18.08
C PHE A 309 -14.78 -32.46 19.51
N THR A 310 -15.32 -33.68 19.63
CA THR A 310 -15.52 -34.37 20.90
C THR A 310 -14.76 -35.69 20.87
N PHE A 311 -13.82 -35.88 21.79
CA PHE A 311 -12.95 -37.06 21.82
C PHE A 311 -12.60 -37.50 23.24
N GLU A 312 -12.03 -38.70 23.36
CA GLU A 312 -11.58 -39.25 24.64
C GLU A 312 -10.05 -39.20 24.71
N TYR A 313 -9.49 -38.51 25.69
CA TYR A 313 -8.05 -38.43 25.92
C TYR A 313 -7.73 -38.52 27.42
N ASP A 314 -6.74 -39.34 27.76
CA ASP A 314 -6.36 -39.72 29.13
C ASP A 314 -7.54 -40.14 30.05
N GLY A 315 -8.57 -40.78 29.48
CA GLY A 315 -9.74 -41.26 30.22
C GLY A 315 -10.75 -40.18 30.61
N GLN A 316 -10.64 -38.99 30.01
CA GLN A 316 -11.62 -37.91 30.09
C GLN A 316 -12.23 -37.65 28.69
N THR A 317 -13.51 -37.27 28.68
CA THR A 317 -14.20 -36.81 27.47
C THR A 317 -13.99 -35.31 27.31
N TRP A 318 -13.42 -34.91 26.18
CA TRP A 318 -13.23 -33.54 25.75
C TRP A 318 -14.36 -33.16 24.80
N HIS A 319 -15.00 -32.03 25.02
CA HIS A 319 -16.12 -31.54 24.21
C HIS A 319 -15.77 -30.19 23.59
N ASN A 320 -16.30 -29.92 22.40
CA ASN A 320 -16.18 -28.64 21.68
C ASN A 320 -14.73 -28.13 21.56
N HIS A 321 -13.79 -29.01 21.26
CA HIS A 321 -12.37 -28.68 21.14
C HIS A 321 -12.06 -28.24 19.69
N PRO A 322 -11.50 -27.04 19.46
CA PRO A 322 -11.10 -26.61 18.11
C PRO A 322 -9.82 -27.31 17.66
N VAL A 323 -9.57 -27.33 16.36
CA VAL A 323 -8.30 -27.88 15.84
C VAL A 323 -7.13 -26.94 16.10
N SER A 324 -7.35 -25.63 16.14
CA SER A 324 -6.31 -24.61 16.32
C SER A 324 -6.85 -23.40 17.11
N ASP A 325 -5.96 -22.46 17.47
CA ASP A 325 -6.37 -21.13 17.96
C ASP A 325 -6.88 -20.22 16.84
N HIS A 326 -6.88 -20.71 15.61
CA HIS A 326 -7.62 -20.17 14.48
C HIS A 326 -8.69 -21.16 13.98
N TYR A 327 -9.73 -20.62 13.36
CA TYR A 327 -10.63 -21.34 12.48
C TYR A 327 -10.09 -21.24 11.04
N GLY A 328 -10.25 -22.29 10.24
CA GLY A 328 -9.91 -22.23 8.83
C GLY A 328 -10.84 -21.25 8.09
N VAL A 329 -10.35 -20.64 7.02
CA VAL A 329 -11.15 -19.85 6.08
C VAL A 329 -11.26 -20.63 4.79
N TYR A 330 -12.46 -20.77 4.23
CA TYR A 330 -12.71 -21.58 3.05
C TYR A 330 -13.64 -20.88 2.07
N CYS A 331 -13.33 -21.00 0.77
CA CYS A 331 -14.23 -20.57 -0.28
C CYS A 331 -14.34 -21.59 -1.42
N GLU A 332 -15.50 -21.55 -2.09
CA GLU A 332 -15.79 -22.27 -3.33
C GLU A 332 -15.97 -21.25 -4.45
N THR A 333 -15.25 -21.42 -5.55
CA THR A 333 -15.22 -20.48 -6.66
C THR A 333 -15.45 -21.19 -7.98
N GLU A 334 -15.97 -20.48 -8.97
CA GLU A 334 -15.98 -20.91 -10.37
C GLU A 334 -15.07 -19.98 -11.16
N ARG A 335 -14.34 -20.53 -12.13
CA ARG A 335 -13.55 -19.72 -13.06
C ARG A 335 -14.48 -19.03 -14.04
N VAL A 336 -14.21 -17.76 -14.31
CA VAL A 336 -14.97 -16.99 -15.29
C VAL A 336 -14.40 -17.28 -16.68
N ASP A 337 -15.05 -18.15 -17.44
CA ASP A 337 -14.72 -18.44 -18.85
C ASP A 337 -15.06 -17.20 -19.71
N ASP A 338 -14.05 -16.55 -20.28
CA ASP A 338 -14.09 -15.49 -21.32
C ASP A 338 -15.31 -14.54 -21.24
N PRO A 339 -15.17 -13.30 -20.73
CA PRO A 339 -16.31 -12.43 -20.46
C PRO A 339 -17.15 -12.20 -21.73
N GLU A 340 -18.34 -12.79 -21.80
CA GLU A 340 -19.32 -12.45 -22.83
C GLU A 340 -19.53 -10.93 -22.81
N GLU A 341 -19.50 -10.31 -24.00
CA GLU A 341 -19.93 -8.93 -24.27
C GLU A 341 -21.35 -8.67 -23.72
N GLU A 342 -21.51 -8.44 -22.42
CA GLU A 342 -22.46 -7.43 -21.97
C GLU A 342 -21.86 -6.08 -22.32
N SER A 343 -22.58 -5.30 -23.11
CA SER A 343 -22.18 -3.98 -23.55
C SER A 343 -21.81 -3.12 -22.34
N ALA A 344 -20.51 -3.00 -22.08
CA ALA A 344 -19.97 -2.03 -21.16
C ALA A 344 -20.31 -0.64 -21.71
N ASP A 345 -21.15 0.08 -20.98
CA ASP A 345 -21.38 1.50 -21.19
C ASP A 345 -20.02 2.19 -20.96
N GLU A 346 -19.44 2.76 -22.01
CA GLU A 346 -18.10 3.39 -22.04
C GLU A 346 -18.03 4.71 -21.23
N SER A 347 -18.74 4.82 -20.09
CA SER A 347 -18.85 6.07 -19.34
C SER A 347 -18.20 6.08 -17.96
N ASN A 348 -17.54 5.01 -17.49
CA ASN A 348 -16.99 4.95 -16.12
C ASN A 348 -15.57 4.34 -16.02
N ILE A 349 -14.69 4.63 -16.97
CA ILE A 349 -13.24 4.45 -16.75
C ILE A 349 -12.64 5.84 -16.67
N ILE A 350 -12.46 6.33 -15.44
CA ILE A 350 -11.61 7.49 -15.17
C ILE A 350 -10.22 6.94 -14.91
N ASP A 351 -9.29 7.37 -15.75
CA ASP A 351 -7.87 7.02 -15.76
C ASP A 351 -7.07 8.08 -14.98
N LEU A 352 -6.06 7.61 -14.22
CA LEU A 352 -4.89 8.28 -13.61
C LEU A 352 -5.03 9.09 -12.29
N PRO A 353 -3.94 9.31 -11.49
CA PRO A 353 -2.60 8.66 -11.42
C PRO A 353 -2.10 8.30 -10.00
N GLY A 354 -1.30 7.24 -9.88
CA GLY A 354 -0.43 6.96 -8.72
C GLY A 354 0.91 6.40 -9.20
N LYS A 355 1.98 7.20 -9.15
CA LYS A 355 3.30 6.84 -9.68
C LYS A 355 4.18 6.20 -8.60
N THR A 356 4.64 4.98 -8.88
CA THR A 356 6.04 4.59 -8.63
C THR A 356 6.49 3.75 -9.82
N VAL A 357 7.63 4.11 -10.42
CA VAL A 357 8.13 3.57 -11.69
C VAL A 357 8.77 2.20 -11.48
N THR A 358 8.18 1.14 -12.06
CA THR A 358 8.94 -0.02 -12.57
C THR A 358 8.22 -0.68 -13.76
N GLY A 359 8.78 -0.49 -14.96
CA GLY A 359 8.96 -1.56 -15.96
C GLY A 359 7.84 -1.89 -16.96
N SER A 360 7.47 -0.95 -17.85
CA SER A 360 7.07 -1.21 -19.26
C SER A 360 6.44 0.02 -19.94
N SER A 361 6.18 1.11 -19.23
CA SER A 361 5.75 2.37 -19.84
C SER A 361 6.85 3.42 -19.71
N ASP A 362 7.36 3.89 -20.83
CA ASP A 362 8.29 5.01 -20.89
C ASP A 362 7.66 6.24 -20.19
N PRO A 363 8.33 6.86 -19.20
CA PRO A 363 7.77 7.99 -18.49
C PRO A 363 7.63 9.17 -19.45
N SER A 364 6.44 9.75 -19.54
CA SER A 364 6.20 10.91 -20.39
C SER A 364 6.88 12.15 -19.81
N LYS A 365 7.11 13.18 -20.65
CA LYS A 365 7.75 14.43 -20.22
C LYS A 365 6.97 15.07 -19.07
N GLU A 366 5.64 15.07 -19.16
CA GLU A 366 4.73 15.53 -18.10
C GLU A 366 4.97 14.79 -16.78
N GLU A 367 5.30 13.50 -16.82
CA GLU A 367 5.51 12.73 -15.60
C GLU A 367 6.86 12.97 -14.93
N LEU A 368 7.90 13.19 -15.73
CA LEU A 368 9.21 13.66 -15.25
C LEU A 368 9.13 15.11 -14.75
N LEU A 369 8.29 15.93 -15.40
CA LEU A 369 8.00 17.30 -15.02
C LEU A 369 7.16 17.36 -13.72
N ASP A 370 6.19 16.47 -13.50
CA ASP A 370 5.43 16.34 -12.25
C ASP A 370 6.31 15.93 -11.06
N LEU A 371 7.29 15.06 -11.28
CA LEU A 371 8.28 14.68 -10.28
C LEU A 371 9.14 15.88 -9.82
N ILE A 372 9.15 16.95 -10.61
CA ILE A 372 9.74 18.25 -10.26
C ILE A 372 8.69 19.39 -10.22
N GLY A 373 7.39 19.05 -10.22
CA GLY A 373 6.23 19.93 -10.03
C GLY A 373 5.74 20.78 -11.23
N LEU A 374 5.56 20.23 -12.45
CA LEU A 374 5.33 21.04 -13.67
C LEU A 374 4.21 20.61 -14.68
N SER A 375 3.20 19.76 -14.40
CA SER A 375 2.12 19.51 -15.41
C SER A 375 0.64 19.45 -14.94
N GLU A 376 -0.29 19.89 -15.80
CA GLU A 376 -1.79 19.89 -15.66
C GLU A 376 -2.45 19.07 -16.79
N ARG A 377 -3.62 18.43 -16.52
CA ARG A 377 -4.49 17.72 -17.49
C ARG A 377 -6.00 17.94 -17.26
N ASP A 378 -6.76 17.89 -18.35
CA ASP A 378 -8.23 18.04 -18.48
C ASP A 378 -9.05 16.75 -18.19
N SER A 379 -10.09 16.92 -17.35
CA SER A 379 -11.51 16.52 -17.53
C SER A 379 -12.16 15.24 -16.91
N LEU A 380 -13.19 15.52 -16.07
CA LEU A 380 -14.57 14.99 -16.03
C LEU A 380 -15.00 13.82 -15.07
N MET A 381 -15.29 14.17 -13.81
CA MET A 381 -16.61 14.23 -13.12
C MET A 381 -17.73 13.16 -13.34
N SER A 382 -18.19 12.49 -12.25
CA SER A 382 -19.43 12.81 -11.48
C SER A 382 -20.21 11.60 -10.87
N GLY A 383 -20.68 11.73 -9.61
CA GLY A 383 -22.00 11.19 -9.20
C GLY A 383 -22.24 10.60 -7.79
N ALA A 384 -22.56 11.47 -6.79
CA ALA A 384 -23.60 11.41 -5.70
C ALA A 384 -23.79 10.17 -4.77
N SER A 385 -24.23 10.21 -3.47
CA SER A 385 -24.44 11.23 -2.40
C SER A 385 -25.07 10.57 -1.12
N ALA A 386 -24.86 11.18 0.09
CA ALA A 386 -25.69 11.29 1.34
C ALA A 386 -25.18 10.58 2.66
N SER A 387 -25.27 11.06 3.92
CA SER A 387 -25.26 12.39 4.65
C SER A 387 -25.36 12.19 6.21
N SER A 388 -24.48 12.80 7.05
CA SER A 388 -24.72 13.30 8.45
C SER A 388 -23.48 14.02 9.08
N ASN A 389 -23.62 15.27 9.55
CA ASN A 389 -22.51 16.26 9.72
C ASN A 389 -21.86 16.33 11.13
N MET A 390 -20.55 16.08 11.20
CA MET A 390 -19.55 16.66 12.11
C MET A 390 -18.58 17.43 11.19
N GLU A 391 -18.33 18.71 11.43
CA GLU A 391 -17.57 19.52 10.47
C GLU A 391 -16.08 19.58 10.84
N CYS A 392 -15.29 18.87 10.03
CA CYS A 392 -13.86 19.12 9.82
C CYS A 392 -13.75 20.19 8.72
N ALA A 393 -12.77 21.09 8.77
CA ALA A 393 -12.54 22.06 7.70
C ALA A 393 -12.19 21.31 6.39
N GLU A 394 -12.99 21.46 5.34
CA GLU A 394 -12.85 20.69 4.09
C GLU A 394 -11.61 21.10 3.27
N GLY A 395 -11.02 20.11 2.59
CA GLY A 395 -9.76 20.20 1.83
C GLY A 395 -9.07 18.87 1.55
N HIS A 396 -9.48 17.78 2.21
CA HIS A 396 -9.09 16.42 1.88
C HIS A 396 -10.33 15.53 2.02
N SER A 397 -10.68 14.73 1.01
CA SER A 397 -11.75 13.74 1.16
C SER A 397 -11.29 12.61 2.08
N VAL A 398 -11.60 12.73 3.37
CA VAL A 398 -11.82 11.59 4.26
C VAL A 398 -13.29 11.66 4.67
N SER A 399 -14.15 10.89 4.00
CA SER A 399 -15.52 10.70 4.47
C SER A 399 -15.47 9.89 5.77
N SER A 400 -15.91 10.54 6.85
CA SER A 400 -16.03 10.10 8.26
C SER A 400 -14.75 10.06 9.09
N VAL A 401 -14.68 10.99 10.04
CA VAL A 401 -14.01 10.81 11.34
C VAL A 401 -14.64 9.58 12.00
N LEU A 402 -13.89 8.48 12.13
CA LEU A 402 -14.25 7.40 13.03
C LEU A 402 -13.89 7.82 14.46
N GLY A 403 -14.93 8.15 15.25
CA GLY A 403 -14.92 7.94 16.70
C GLY A 403 -14.48 9.10 17.59
N THR A 404 -15.32 10.11 17.79
CA THR A 404 -15.41 10.70 19.14
C THR A 404 -16.25 9.76 20.01
N GLU A 405 -15.62 8.86 20.76
CA GLU A 405 -16.28 8.25 21.91
C GLU A 405 -16.36 9.26 23.07
N GLY A 406 -17.50 9.94 23.16
CA GLY A 406 -18.04 10.44 24.43
C GLY A 406 -17.42 11.72 25.01
N THR A 407 -18.13 12.84 24.84
CA THR A 407 -18.15 13.87 25.90
C THR A 407 -18.91 13.31 27.10
N ALA A 408 -18.19 12.79 28.11
CA ALA A 408 -18.80 12.29 29.33
C ALA A 408 -18.62 13.30 30.47
N GLN A 409 -19.73 13.69 31.11
CA GLN A 409 -19.68 14.47 32.34
C GLN A 409 -19.35 13.53 33.50
N VAL A 410 -18.12 13.57 34.02
CA VAL A 410 -17.65 12.65 35.07
C VAL A 410 -17.76 13.33 36.44
N VAL A 411 -18.54 12.74 37.35
CA VAL A 411 -18.72 13.25 38.71
C VAL A 411 -17.83 12.45 39.67
N SER A 412 -16.81 13.09 40.23
CA SER A 412 -15.93 12.47 41.22
C SER A 412 -16.67 12.08 42.50
N SER A 413 -16.13 11.13 43.28
CA SER A 413 -16.68 10.72 44.58
C SER A 413 -16.77 11.87 45.62
N SER A 414 -16.07 12.98 45.37
CA SER A 414 -16.07 14.23 46.13
C SER A 414 -17.15 15.24 45.70
N GLY A 415 -17.84 15.00 44.58
CA GLY A 415 -18.94 15.84 44.08
C GLY A 415 -18.53 16.93 43.06
N ASN A 416 -17.26 16.99 42.66
CA ASN A 416 -16.80 17.88 41.58
C ASN A 416 -17.10 17.26 40.20
N VAL A 417 -17.41 18.12 39.23
CA VAL A 417 -17.80 17.77 37.85
C VAL A 417 -16.63 18.08 36.92
N TYR A 418 -16.23 17.11 36.11
CA TYR A 418 -15.15 17.20 35.13
C TYR A 418 -15.70 16.86 33.74
N TRP A 419 -15.10 17.45 32.71
CA TRP A 419 -15.34 17.08 31.32
C TRP A 419 -14.14 16.31 30.79
N GLU A 420 -14.42 15.16 30.19
CA GLU A 420 -13.43 14.30 29.55
C GLU A 420 -13.80 14.18 28.07
N ILE A 421 -12.85 14.51 27.21
CA ILE A 421 -13.03 14.52 25.76
C ILE A 421 -11.88 13.74 25.15
N THR A 422 -12.17 12.70 24.40
CA THR A 422 -11.16 11.88 23.73
C THR A 422 -11.31 12.02 22.22
N VAL A 423 -10.20 12.26 21.54
CA VAL A 423 -10.10 12.45 20.10
C VAL A 423 -9.15 11.41 19.52
N ASP A 424 -9.59 10.67 18.52
CA ASP A 424 -8.75 9.81 17.67
C ASP A 424 -8.16 10.67 16.54
N LEU A 425 -6.86 10.53 16.30
CA LEU A 425 -6.04 11.42 15.49
C LEU A 425 -5.56 10.74 14.18
N GLY A 426 -6.10 9.56 13.84
CA GLY A 426 -5.61 8.62 12.82
C GLY A 426 -4.84 9.16 11.60
N ALA A 427 -3.87 8.39 11.09
CA ALA A 427 -2.98 8.64 9.94
C ALA A 427 -2.21 9.98 9.89
N LEU A 428 -2.41 10.88 10.86
CA LEU A 428 -1.63 12.10 11.01
C LEU A 428 -0.28 11.73 11.64
N SER A 429 0.80 11.93 10.90
CA SER A 429 2.16 11.60 11.36
C SER A 429 2.71 12.60 12.39
N GLU A 430 2.10 13.79 12.51
CA GLU A 430 2.51 14.86 13.43
C GLU A 430 1.30 15.75 13.82
N ILE A 431 1.24 16.28 15.05
CA ILE A 431 0.15 17.15 15.55
C ILE A 431 0.71 18.47 16.07
N GLY A 432 0.27 19.59 15.48
CA GLY A 432 0.76 20.93 15.81
C GLY A 432 -0.08 21.68 16.86
N ALA A 433 -1.42 21.51 16.91
CA ALA A 433 -2.27 22.23 17.88
C ALA A 433 -3.67 21.61 18.07
N ILE A 434 -4.30 21.88 19.23
CA ILE A 434 -5.70 21.57 19.56
C ILE A 434 -6.41 22.82 20.13
N THR A 435 -7.57 23.17 19.59
CA THR A 435 -8.37 24.34 20.00
C THR A 435 -9.73 23.94 20.54
N TYR A 436 -10.16 24.57 21.65
CA TYR A 436 -11.49 24.38 22.24
C TYR A 436 -12.20 25.72 22.49
N THR A 437 -13.52 25.75 22.25
CA THR A 437 -14.40 26.91 22.51
C THR A 437 -15.54 26.55 23.47
N ALA A 438 -15.70 27.31 24.55
CA ALA A 438 -16.81 27.20 25.48
C ALA A 438 -18.10 27.76 24.86
N GLY A 439 -19.22 27.05 25.04
CA GLY A 439 -20.51 27.47 24.49
C GLY A 439 -21.03 28.77 25.10
N ASP A 440 -21.88 29.46 24.32
CA ASP A 440 -22.42 30.80 24.56
C ASP A 440 -22.73 31.11 26.04
N ASP A 441 -22.33 32.34 26.44
CA ASP A 441 -22.54 33.06 27.70
C ASP A 441 -21.35 33.10 28.69
N GLN A 442 -20.42 34.04 28.47
CA GLN A 442 -19.58 34.72 29.50
C GLN A 442 -18.94 33.88 30.64
N GLU A 443 -18.69 32.59 30.48
CA GLU A 443 -18.01 31.79 31.50
C GLU A 443 -16.50 31.73 31.23
N ALA A 444 -15.71 31.86 32.32
CA ALA A 444 -14.26 31.82 32.27
C ALA A 444 -13.79 30.43 31.85
N VAL A 445 -12.92 30.36 30.84
CA VAL A 445 -12.35 29.10 30.37
C VAL A 445 -11.42 28.51 31.46
N PRO A 446 -11.53 27.22 31.81
CA PRO A 446 -10.67 26.61 32.82
C PRO A 446 -9.20 26.62 32.37
N GLN A 447 -8.30 27.14 33.21
CA GLN A 447 -6.88 27.31 32.87
C GLN A 447 -6.02 26.07 33.11
N ASN A 448 -6.58 25.01 33.71
CA ASN A 448 -5.83 23.84 34.17
C ASN A 448 -6.21 22.57 33.40
N VAL A 449 -6.29 22.65 32.07
CA VAL A 449 -6.63 21.51 31.21
C VAL A 449 -5.47 20.51 31.18
N GLU A 450 -5.74 19.24 31.43
CA GLU A 450 -4.75 18.17 31.32
C GLU A 450 -4.90 17.44 29.98
N PHE A 451 -3.79 17.28 29.25
CA PHE A 451 -3.73 16.46 28.04
C PHE A 451 -3.10 15.12 28.36
N LEU A 452 -3.76 14.07 27.90
CA LEU A 452 -3.33 12.68 28.01
C LEU A 452 -3.24 12.14 26.58
N ILE A 453 -2.14 11.50 26.21
CA ILE A 453 -1.96 10.82 24.93
C ILE A 453 -2.01 9.31 25.14
N SER A 454 -2.47 8.60 24.12
CA SER A 454 -2.53 7.15 24.14
C SER A 454 -2.37 6.61 22.73
N ALA A 455 -1.51 5.62 22.52
CA ALA A 455 -1.41 4.93 21.23
C ALA A 455 -2.62 4.02 20.94
N ASN A 456 -3.40 3.69 21.98
CA ASN A 456 -4.38 2.59 21.96
C ASN A 456 -5.67 2.89 22.75
N ASN A 457 -5.94 4.16 23.10
CA ASN A 457 -7.11 4.66 23.83
C ASN A 457 -7.32 4.06 25.25
N SER A 458 -6.42 3.19 25.71
CA SER A 458 -6.58 2.37 26.92
C SER A 458 -5.53 2.65 27.98
N THR A 459 -4.29 2.91 27.57
CA THR A 459 -3.19 3.38 28.43
C THR A 459 -2.87 4.82 28.12
N TRP A 460 -3.06 5.69 29.11
CA TRP A 460 -2.94 7.13 28.96
C TRP A 460 -1.67 7.64 29.62
N GLU A 461 -0.85 8.32 28.85
CA GLU A 461 0.34 9.02 29.31
C GLU A 461 0.05 10.52 29.30
N LYS A 462 0.58 11.27 30.27
CA LYS A 462 0.33 12.71 30.32
C LYS A 462 1.22 13.41 29.30
N ALA A 463 0.62 14.07 28.32
CA ALA A 463 1.32 14.86 27.32
C ALA A 463 1.62 16.27 27.86
N GLY A 464 2.78 16.81 27.48
CA GLY A 464 3.08 18.23 27.66
C GLY A 464 2.26 19.07 26.67
N GLY A 465 1.58 20.10 27.16
CA GLY A 465 0.90 21.08 26.31
C GLY A 465 1.11 22.49 26.85
N THR A 466 1.40 23.45 25.97
CA THR A 466 1.51 24.87 26.33
C THR A 466 0.38 25.66 25.68
N MET A 467 -0.29 26.50 26.46
CA MET A 467 -1.29 27.43 25.96
C MET A 467 -0.60 28.52 25.16
N PHE A 468 -0.91 28.64 23.86
CA PHE A 468 -0.17 29.55 22.98
C PHE A 468 -0.97 30.80 22.58
N ARG A 469 -2.32 30.76 22.63
CA ARG A 469 -3.15 31.91 22.26
C ARG A 469 -4.46 31.97 23.05
N GLU A 470 -4.65 33.04 23.82
CA GLU A 470 -5.95 33.45 24.33
C GLU A 470 -6.63 34.29 23.23
N ALA A 471 -7.59 33.72 22.51
CA ALA A 471 -8.41 34.45 21.56
C ALA A 471 -9.59 35.10 22.30
N GLU A 472 -10.21 36.12 21.69
CA GLU A 472 -11.28 36.91 22.31
C GLU A 472 -12.41 36.05 22.93
N ALA A 473 -13.04 36.62 23.96
CA ALA A 473 -13.97 36.00 24.92
C ALA A 473 -14.64 34.67 24.51
N GLY A 474 -14.13 33.54 25.05
CA GLY A 474 -14.82 32.24 25.03
C GLY A 474 -14.04 31.06 24.44
N SER A 475 -12.83 31.27 23.89
CA SER A 475 -12.01 30.22 23.27
C SER A 475 -10.56 30.20 23.76
N VAL A 476 -9.94 29.01 23.85
CA VAL A 476 -8.52 28.82 24.24
C VAL A 476 -7.88 27.74 23.35
N SER A 477 -6.65 28.00 22.87
CA SER A 477 -5.88 27.06 22.03
C SER A 477 -4.61 26.56 22.74
N TYR A 478 -4.32 25.27 22.60
CA TYR A 478 -3.19 24.58 23.21
C TYR A 478 -2.32 23.93 22.13
N ILE A 479 -0.99 24.12 22.20
CA ILE A 479 0.01 23.42 21.37
C ILE A 479 0.52 22.21 22.15
N LEU A 480 0.58 21.05 21.50
CA LEU A 480 1.19 19.84 22.06
C LEU A 480 2.70 19.88 21.75
N LEU A 481 3.55 19.71 22.78
CA LEU A 481 4.98 20.03 22.71
C LEU A 481 5.93 18.83 22.59
N ASP A 482 5.39 17.62 22.45
CA ASP A 482 6.22 16.45 22.25
C ASP A 482 6.49 16.25 20.75
N GLU A 483 7.75 16.45 20.32
CA GLU A 483 8.22 16.18 18.94
C GLU A 483 8.10 14.69 18.56
N ALA A 484 7.77 13.82 19.51
CA ALA A 484 7.49 12.41 19.32
C ALA A 484 6.01 12.11 19.58
N VAL A 485 5.11 12.58 18.70
CA VAL A 485 3.70 12.17 18.77
C VAL A 485 3.54 10.75 18.20
N TYR A 486 3.90 9.73 18.97
CA TYR A 486 3.59 8.32 18.67
C TYR A 486 2.20 7.89 19.20
N GLY A 487 1.29 8.85 19.49
CA GLY A 487 -0.01 8.60 20.10
C GLY A 487 -1.19 8.80 19.14
N ARG A 488 -1.96 7.73 18.88
CA ARG A 488 -3.19 7.73 18.05
C ARG A 488 -4.35 8.51 18.67
N TYR A 489 -4.37 8.69 20.00
CA TYR A 489 -5.47 9.33 20.72
C TYR A 489 -4.97 10.45 21.64
N VAL A 490 -5.70 11.56 21.69
CA VAL A 490 -5.53 12.62 22.71
C VAL A 490 -6.81 12.72 23.53
N ARG A 491 -6.66 12.67 24.85
CA ARG A 491 -7.71 12.90 25.84
C ARG A 491 -7.44 14.19 26.59
N MET A 492 -8.41 15.08 26.54
CA MET A 492 -8.42 16.35 27.23
C MET A 492 -9.33 16.25 28.47
N VAL A 493 -8.76 16.54 29.64
CA VAL A 493 -9.47 16.55 30.92
C VAL A 493 -9.56 17.98 31.42
N ILE A 494 -10.78 18.49 31.58
CA ILE A 494 -11.05 19.85 32.03
C ILE A 494 -11.53 19.83 33.49
N PRO A 495 -10.69 20.25 34.46
CA PRO A 495 -11.06 20.21 35.87
C PRO A 495 -11.86 21.41 36.35
N ASP A 496 -12.88 21.10 37.17
CA ASP A 496 -13.63 22.02 38.03
C ASP A 496 -14.41 23.13 37.29
N THR A 497 -15.24 22.75 36.32
CA THR A 497 -16.19 23.69 35.67
C THR A 497 -17.41 23.95 36.57
N PRO A 498 -17.90 25.21 36.67
CA PRO A 498 -19.22 25.50 37.25
C PRO A 498 -20.30 24.61 36.63
N SER A 499 -21.32 24.20 37.41
CA SER A 499 -22.36 23.32 36.87
C SER A 499 -23.14 24.04 35.75
N GLY A 500 -22.92 23.65 34.50
CA GLY A 500 -23.65 24.18 33.35
C GLY A 500 -22.81 24.61 32.15
N THR A 501 -21.47 24.60 32.24
CA THR A 501 -20.60 24.92 31.10
C THR A 501 -20.69 23.83 30.01
N GLU A 502 -21.14 24.18 28.80
CA GLU A 502 -21.19 23.29 27.64
C GLU A 502 -19.97 23.51 26.72
N VAL A 503 -19.46 22.42 26.12
CA VAL A 503 -18.38 22.47 25.13
C VAL A 503 -19.01 22.63 23.75
N ALA A 504 -18.73 23.74 23.07
CA ALA A 504 -19.38 24.04 21.79
C ALA A 504 -18.62 23.50 20.59
N ASN A 505 -17.29 23.68 20.53
CA ASN A 505 -16.47 23.28 19.38
C ASN A 505 -15.05 22.82 19.80
N LEU A 506 -14.50 21.86 19.05
CA LEU A 506 -13.17 21.27 19.22
C LEU A 506 -12.51 21.08 17.85
N SER A 507 -11.24 21.49 17.69
CA SER A 507 -10.51 21.42 16.41
C SER A 507 -9.06 20.94 16.62
N VAL A 508 -8.48 20.21 15.66
CA VAL A 508 -7.14 19.59 15.72
C VAL A 508 -6.36 19.89 14.44
N TYR A 509 -5.06 20.17 14.52
CA TYR A 509 -4.17 20.50 13.39
C TYR A 509 -2.93 19.59 13.35
N SER A 510 -2.53 19.12 12.16
CA SER A 510 -1.36 18.27 11.94
C SER A 510 -0.12 18.99 11.39
N GLY A 511 1.06 18.68 11.97
CA GLY A 511 2.41 18.98 11.48
C GLY A 511 2.91 20.44 11.48
N THR A 512 4.22 20.61 11.64
CA THR A 512 4.97 21.83 11.28
C THR A 512 5.85 21.53 10.06
N GLU A 513 5.63 22.27 8.97
CA GLU A 513 6.49 22.42 7.77
C GLU A 513 6.64 21.22 6.80
N GLY A 514 5.98 21.37 5.65
CA GLY A 514 5.91 20.42 4.54
C GLY A 514 4.73 20.66 3.59
N GLN A 515 3.77 21.50 3.95
CA GLN A 515 2.90 22.15 2.97
C GLN A 515 3.77 23.08 2.12
N LYS A 516 3.62 23.07 0.78
CA LYS A 516 3.85 24.31 0.05
C LYS A 516 2.92 25.33 0.69
N LYS A 517 3.51 26.28 1.41
CA LYS A 517 2.82 27.29 2.19
C LYS A 517 1.75 27.93 1.29
N LEU A 518 0.48 27.79 1.64
CA LEU A 518 -0.56 28.49 0.89
C LEU A 518 -0.52 29.93 1.35
N GLU A 519 -0.06 30.83 0.49
CA GLU A 519 -0.04 32.27 0.78
C GLU A 519 -1.29 32.91 0.17
N ALA A 520 -2.01 33.68 1.00
CA ALA A 520 -3.07 34.54 0.51
C ALA A 520 -2.44 35.62 -0.38
N VAL A 521 -3.03 35.86 -1.55
CA VAL A 521 -2.63 36.94 -2.43
C VAL A 521 -2.80 38.25 -1.66
N ALA A 522 -1.68 38.95 -1.42
CA ALA A 522 -1.68 40.15 -0.60
C ALA A 522 -2.67 41.19 -1.15
N ALA A 523 -3.39 41.89 -0.26
CA ALA A 523 -4.45 42.82 -0.64
C ALA A 523 -3.99 43.92 -1.63
N ASP A 524 -2.71 44.31 -1.60
CA ASP A 524 -2.16 45.31 -2.52
C ASP A 524 -1.92 44.77 -3.95
N GLN A 525 -2.01 43.46 -4.15
CA GLN A 525 -1.92 42.82 -5.47
C GLN A 525 -3.24 42.82 -6.25
N TYR A 526 -4.38 43.14 -5.62
CA TYR A 526 -5.65 43.30 -6.34
C TYR A 526 -5.75 44.70 -6.97
N THR A 527 -5.96 44.76 -8.29
CA THR A 527 -6.11 46.03 -9.02
C THR A 527 -7.33 46.00 -9.96
N GLU A 528 -7.81 47.17 -10.41
CA GLU A 528 -8.99 47.33 -11.31
C GLU A 528 -10.26 46.59 -10.86
N ILE A 529 -10.77 46.92 -9.66
CA ILE A 529 -11.98 46.30 -9.13
C ILE A 529 -13.22 47.08 -9.60
N SER A 530 -14.16 46.39 -10.25
CA SER A 530 -15.48 46.92 -10.61
C SER A 530 -16.57 46.05 -9.99
N GLY A 531 -17.61 46.67 -9.46
CA GLY A 531 -18.66 45.95 -8.77
C GLY A 531 -19.93 46.77 -8.60
N PRO A 532 -20.95 46.20 -7.96
CA PRO A 532 -22.22 46.87 -7.73
C PRO A 532 -22.02 48.10 -6.84
N ALA A 533 -22.56 49.24 -7.27
CA ALA A 533 -22.37 50.52 -6.58
C ALA A 533 -22.85 50.47 -5.12
N ALA A 534 -22.12 51.16 -4.24
CA ALA A 534 -22.45 51.32 -2.83
C ALA A 534 -23.90 51.77 -2.64
N VAL A 535 -24.63 51.07 -1.76
CA VAL A 535 -26.06 51.34 -1.54
C VAL A 535 -26.30 52.35 -0.41
N ASN A 536 -25.29 52.64 0.41
CA ASN A 536 -25.41 53.57 1.55
C ASN A 536 -24.25 54.59 1.64
N ASP A 537 -24.45 55.63 2.46
CA ASP A 537 -23.46 56.67 2.76
C ASP A 537 -22.40 56.22 3.80
N SER A 538 -22.39 54.93 4.19
CA SER A 538 -21.55 54.38 5.26
C SER A 538 -20.19 53.88 4.78
N GLY A 539 -19.93 53.87 3.47
CA GLY A 539 -18.67 53.40 2.91
C GLY A 539 -18.53 51.88 2.84
N GLU A 540 -19.64 51.14 2.83
CA GLU A 540 -19.66 49.67 2.76
C GLU A 540 -19.67 49.19 1.29
N THR A 541 -18.58 49.50 0.58
CA THR A 541 -18.46 49.29 -0.87
C THR A 541 -17.77 47.95 -1.19
N TYR A 542 -17.79 47.50 -2.45
CA TYR A 542 -17.23 46.19 -2.81
C TYR A 542 -15.71 46.12 -2.67
N GLU A 543 -15.05 47.28 -2.68
CA GLU A 543 -13.61 47.43 -2.49
C GLU A 543 -13.17 46.99 -1.09
N ASN A 544 -14.07 47.00 -0.12
CA ASN A 544 -13.81 46.53 1.24
C ASN A 544 -13.66 45.00 1.32
N LEU A 545 -13.84 44.25 0.22
CA LEU A 545 -13.55 42.81 0.19
C LEU A 545 -12.08 42.50 -0.07
N PHE A 546 -11.25 43.50 -0.35
CA PHE A 546 -9.86 43.31 -0.78
C PHE A 546 -8.94 44.29 -0.04
N ASP A 547 -9.28 44.63 1.21
CA ASP A 547 -8.56 45.62 2.00
C ASP A 547 -7.85 45.04 3.24
N ASP A 548 -7.88 43.71 3.38
CA ASP A 548 -7.28 42.95 4.49
C ASP A 548 -7.69 43.53 5.85
N ASN A 549 -8.98 43.85 5.96
CA ASN A 549 -9.52 44.52 7.14
C ASN A 549 -10.92 44.01 7.44
N LEU A 550 -10.97 43.00 8.30
CA LEU A 550 -12.21 42.42 8.80
C LEU A 550 -13.16 43.41 9.49
N SER A 551 -12.69 44.60 9.89
CA SER A 551 -13.55 45.65 10.45
C SER A 551 -14.30 46.49 9.41
N THR A 552 -14.00 46.31 8.13
CA THR A 552 -14.76 46.83 6.97
C THR A 552 -15.59 45.72 6.34
N LYS A 553 -16.57 46.11 5.51
CA LYS A 553 -17.41 45.15 4.78
C LYS A 553 -18.02 45.74 3.53
N TRP A 554 -18.32 44.88 2.59
CA TRP A 554 -19.26 45.15 1.52
C TRP A 554 -20.69 44.87 1.98
N TYR A 555 -21.60 45.78 1.65
CA TYR A 555 -23.03 45.62 1.87
C TYR A 555 -23.82 45.96 0.61
N TYR A 556 -24.61 45.01 0.13
CA TYR A 556 -25.51 45.18 -1.00
C TYR A 556 -26.98 45.09 -0.59
N SER A 557 -27.79 46.01 -1.10
CA SER A 557 -29.25 46.04 -0.90
C SER A 557 -29.95 46.47 -2.19
N GLY A 558 -30.67 45.55 -2.82
CA GLY A 558 -31.36 45.78 -4.09
C GLY A 558 -32.54 44.82 -4.27
N ASP A 559 -33.47 45.17 -5.17
CA ASP A 559 -34.61 44.31 -5.52
C ASP A 559 -34.22 43.20 -6.53
N GLU A 560 -33.00 43.26 -7.07
CA GLU A 560 -32.42 42.32 -8.04
C GLU A 560 -31.05 41.84 -7.54
N VAL A 561 -30.59 40.69 -8.03
CA VAL A 561 -29.24 40.15 -7.74
C VAL A 561 -28.19 41.14 -8.28
N PRO A 562 -27.10 41.45 -7.52
CA PRO A 562 -26.09 42.40 -7.98
C PRO A 562 -25.41 41.95 -9.27
N SER A 563 -24.87 42.91 -10.03
CA SER A 563 -23.87 42.60 -11.05
C SER A 563 -22.64 41.98 -10.39
N ALA A 564 -21.94 41.10 -11.09
CA ALA A 564 -20.72 40.47 -10.60
C ALA A 564 -19.64 41.49 -10.20
N ILE A 565 -18.79 41.08 -9.27
CA ILE A 565 -17.58 41.80 -8.86
C ILE A 565 -16.44 41.28 -9.73
N VAL A 566 -15.81 42.15 -10.51
CA VAL A 566 -14.67 41.82 -11.35
C VAL A 566 -13.42 42.44 -10.75
N PHE A 567 -12.37 41.65 -10.58
CA PHE A 567 -11.08 42.08 -10.05
C PHE A 567 -9.95 41.44 -10.86
N ARG A 568 -8.75 41.98 -10.75
CA ARG A 568 -7.55 41.35 -11.32
C ARG A 568 -6.41 41.35 -10.31
N THR A 569 -5.55 40.37 -10.42
CA THR A 569 -4.28 40.31 -9.70
C THR A 569 -3.20 41.03 -10.52
N GLU A 570 -2.09 41.44 -9.90
CA GLU A 570 -0.98 42.08 -10.62
C GLU A 570 -0.41 41.17 -11.71
N GLU A 571 -0.24 39.88 -11.41
CA GLU A 571 0.18 38.83 -12.33
C GLU A 571 -0.86 37.70 -12.36
N ALA A 572 -0.77 36.80 -13.35
CA ALA A 572 -1.67 35.65 -13.40
C ALA A 572 -1.42 34.72 -12.20
N VAL A 573 -2.49 34.34 -11.51
CA VAL A 573 -2.43 33.56 -10.26
C VAL A 573 -3.08 32.20 -10.49
N THR A 574 -2.41 31.11 -10.09
CA THR A 574 -3.05 29.80 -9.94
C THR A 574 -3.66 29.72 -8.56
N ALA A 575 -4.92 30.16 -8.44
CA ALA A 575 -5.65 30.10 -7.17
C ALA A 575 -6.03 28.64 -6.87
N LEU A 576 -5.52 28.12 -5.76
CA LEU A 576 -5.82 26.79 -5.24
C LEU A 576 -7.05 26.78 -4.33
N LYS A 577 -7.27 27.89 -3.62
CA LYS A 577 -8.47 28.14 -2.81
C LYS A 577 -8.90 29.60 -2.94
N TYR A 578 -10.11 29.91 -2.51
CA TYR A 578 -10.52 31.28 -2.19
C TYR A 578 -11.35 31.31 -0.92
N SER A 579 -11.50 32.48 -0.28
CA SER A 579 -12.38 32.62 0.88
C SER A 579 -13.36 33.78 0.76
N LEU A 580 -14.43 33.70 1.56
CA LEU A 580 -15.37 34.79 1.82
C LEU A 580 -15.61 34.88 3.32
N THR A 581 -15.34 36.05 3.91
CA THR A 581 -15.53 36.26 5.35
C THR A 581 -16.86 36.97 5.64
N THR A 582 -17.66 36.48 6.59
CA THR A 582 -18.94 37.11 6.95
C THR A 582 -18.74 38.50 7.53
N GLY A 583 -19.70 39.40 7.26
CA GLY A 583 -19.62 40.79 7.71
C GLY A 583 -19.50 40.94 9.24
N ASN A 584 -18.76 41.95 9.69
CA ASN A 584 -18.51 42.29 11.10
C ASN A 584 -19.74 42.60 12.01
N ASP A 585 -20.96 42.47 11.51
CA ASP A 585 -22.23 42.61 12.26
C ASP A 585 -23.32 41.62 11.78
N HIS A 586 -22.90 40.55 11.09
CA HIS A 586 -23.74 39.50 10.57
C HIS A 586 -24.57 38.80 11.65
N SER A 587 -24.06 38.63 12.87
CA SER A 587 -24.77 38.10 14.03
C SER A 587 -26.03 38.89 14.39
N ALA A 588 -26.02 40.21 14.17
CA ALA A 588 -27.17 41.08 14.35
C ALA A 588 -28.12 41.10 13.14
N TYR A 589 -27.66 40.62 11.99
CA TYR A 589 -28.34 40.69 10.70
C TYR A 589 -28.20 39.38 9.91
N SER A 590 -28.67 38.30 10.52
CA SER A 590 -28.78 36.99 9.86
C SER A 590 -29.72 37.07 8.64
N GLY A 591 -29.38 36.34 7.59
CA GLY A 591 -30.07 36.27 6.32
C GLY A 591 -29.44 37.08 5.19
N ARG A 592 -28.18 37.51 5.34
CA ARG A 592 -27.43 38.32 4.36
C ARG A 592 -26.29 37.58 3.65
N VAL A 593 -26.27 36.25 3.75
CA VAL A 593 -25.38 35.42 2.95
C VAL A 593 -26.19 34.85 1.78
N PRO A 594 -25.75 35.04 0.52
CA PRO A 594 -26.42 34.47 -0.65
C PRO A 594 -26.16 32.96 -0.70
N GLY A 595 -27.19 32.16 -1.00
CA GLY A 595 -27.05 30.70 -1.02
C GLY A 595 -26.24 30.12 -2.19
N GLN A 596 -25.92 30.93 -3.20
CA GLN A 596 -25.23 30.51 -4.43
C GLN A 596 -24.38 31.63 -5.04
N TRP A 597 -23.17 31.30 -5.46
CA TRP A 597 -22.30 32.16 -6.26
C TRP A 597 -21.36 31.33 -7.14
N THR A 598 -20.81 31.96 -8.15
CA THR A 598 -19.91 31.37 -9.13
C THR A 598 -18.67 32.27 -9.26
N LEU A 599 -17.48 31.67 -9.15
CA LEU A 599 -16.20 32.34 -9.41
C LEU A 599 -15.74 32.00 -10.83
N PHE A 600 -15.34 33.01 -11.60
CA PHE A 600 -14.84 32.85 -12.96
C PHE A 600 -13.42 33.39 -13.11
N GLY A 601 -12.69 32.85 -14.09
CA GLY A 601 -11.37 33.28 -14.53
C GLY A 601 -11.35 33.76 -15.98
N SER A 602 -10.42 34.65 -16.30
CA SER A 602 -10.12 35.05 -17.68
C SER A 602 -8.68 35.53 -17.82
N GLU A 603 -8.07 35.23 -18.96
CA GLU A 603 -6.77 35.79 -19.35
C GLU A 603 -6.86 37.25 -19.82
N THR A 604 -8.02 37.67 -20.32
CA THR A 604 -8.15 38.95 -21.06
C THR A 604 -9.15 39.93 -20.46
N GLY A 605 -10.00 39.48 -19.53
CA GLY A 605 -11.05 40.28 -18.91
C GLY A 605 -12.13 40.78 -19.89
N ALA A 606 -12.22 40.23 -21.10
CA ALA A 606 -13.14 40.67 -22.14
C ALA A 606 -14.47 39.90 -22.12
N ASP A 607 -15.59 40.61 -22.36
CA ASP A 607 -16.94 40.05 -22.44
C ASP A 607 -17.00 38.81 -23.36
N GLY A 608 -17.20 37.62 -22.77
CA GLY A 608 -17.31 36.34 -23.47
C GLY A 608 -16.09 35.41 -23.36
N SER A 609 -15.08 35.75 -22.54
CA SER A 609 -13.88 34.94 -22.28
C SER A 609 -13.74 34.46 -20.83
N TRP A 610 -14.86 34.40 -20.11
CA TRP A 610 -14.91 33.95 -18.71
C TRP A 610 -15.12 32.44 -18.65
N ILE A 611 -14.26 31.74 -17.90
CA ILE A 611 -14.31 30.31 -17.61
C ILE A 611 -14.75 30.16 -16.16
N VAL A 612 -15.68 29.24 -15.87
CA VAL A 612 -16.08 28.94 -14.48
C VAL A 612 -14.90 28.25 -13.81
N ILE A 613 -14.41 28.82 -12.71
CA ILE A 613 -13.37 28.23 -11.86
C ILE A 613 -14.01 27.42 -10.74
N ASP A 614 -15.07 27.97 -10.13
CA ASP A 614 -15.80 27.31 -9.05
C ASP A 614 -17.27 27.75 -9.03
N GLN A 615 -18.18 26.88 -8.56
CA GLN A 615 -19.60 27.19 -8.40
C GLN A 615 -20.16 26.61 -7.10
N GLN A 616 -20.59 27.50 -6.19
CA GLN A 616 -21.26 27.16 -4.94
C GLN A 616 -22.79 27.11 -5.14
N THR A 617 -23.37 25.94 -4.84
CA THR A 617 -24.80 25.66 -5.11
C THR A 617 -25.66 25.46 -3.86
N ASP A 618 -25.05 25.37 -2.67
CA ASP A 618 -25.70 25.44 -1.36
C ASP A 618 -24.63 25.89 -0.36
N SER A 619 -24.48 27.20 -0.16
CA SER A 619 -23.40 27.71 0.68
C SER A 619 -23.68 27.42 2.15
N ASP A 620 -22.98 26.45 2.73
CA ASP A 620 -23.07 26.07 4.15
C ASP A 620 -22.47 27.12 5.11
N ILE A 621 -22.25 28.37 4.65
CA ILE A 621 -21.82 29.48 5.51
C ILE A 621 -22.82 29.64 6.66
N PRO A 622 -22.40 29.44 7.92
CA PRO A 622 -23.28 29.54 9.07
C PRO A 622 -23.86 30.95 9.21
N ASP A 623 -25.20 31.05 9.16
CA ASP A 623 -25.91 32.33 9.25
C ASP A 623 -25.94 32.84 10.71
N GLY A 624 -25.45 34.06 10.95
CA GLY A 624 -25.51 34.71 12.27
C GLY A 624 -24.22 34.71 13.10
N MET A 625 -23.04 34.49 12.49
CA MET A 625 -21.74 34.70 13.14
C MET A 625 -20.93 35.80 12.43
N ASP A 626 -20.28 36.68 13.21
CA ASP A 626 -19.41 37.75 12.70
C ASP A 626 -18.01 37.19 12.39
N TYR A 627 -17.36 37.70 11.33
CA TYR A 627 -15.96 37.39 10.99
C TYR A 627 -15.66 35.91 10.68
N MET A 628 -16.68 35.14 10.31
CA MET A 628 -16.48 33.74 9.94
C MET A 628 -15.94 33.67 8.52
N GLU A 629 -14.72 33.20 8.39
CA GLU A 629 -14.13 32.90 7.09
C GLU A 629 -14.67 31.57 6.57
N TYR A 630 -15.15 31.58 5.33
CA TYR A 630 -15.53 30.39 4.59
C TYR A 630 -14.54 30.19 3.44
N VAL A 631 -13.72 29.16 3.55
CA VAL A 631 -12.69 28.81 2.56
C VAL A 631 -13.25 27.75 1.62
N VAL A 632 -13.02 27.92 0.32
CA VAL A 632 -13.51 27.07 -0.75
C VAL A 632 -12.33 26.58 -1.58
N ASP A 633 -12.20 25.27 -1.72
CA ASP A 633 -11.22 24.65 -2.62
C ASP A 633 -11.65 24.79 -4.08
N ILE A 634 -10.69 25.13 -4.94
CA ILE A 634 -10.92 25.18 -6.38
C ILE A 634 -10.61 23.80 -6.96
N ALA A 635 -11.62 23.11 -7.48
CA ALA A 635 -11.51 21.72 -7.95
C ALA A 635 -10.55 21.55 -9.15
N GLU A 636 -10.48 22.56 -10.03
CA GLU A 636 -9.60 22.58 -11.20
C GLU A 636 -8.88 23.94 -11.25
N PRO A 637 -7.82 24.12 -10.43
CA PRO A 637 -7.11 25.38 -10.33
C PRO A 637 -6.37 25.66 -11.63
N ALA A 638 -6.48 26.90 -12.14
CA ALA A 638 -5.79 27.34 -13.35
C ALA A 638 -5.35 28.80 -13.20
N ALA A 639 -4.29 29.18 -13.91
CA ALA A 639 -3.71 30.51 -13.82
C ALA A 639 -4.58 31.56 -14.54
N TYR A 640 -5.13 32.53 -13.80
CA TYR A 640 -5.87 33.65 -14.39
C TYR A 640 -5.39 34.98 -13.82
N GLN A 641 -5.38 36.01 -14.66
CA GLN A 641 -5.08 37.37 -14.20
C GLN A 641 -6.36 38.13 -13.85
N TYR A 642 -7.49 37.81 -14.48
CA TYR A 642 -8.79 38.45 -14.23
C TYR A 642 -9.75 37.45 -13.62
N TYR A 643 -10.48 37.88 -12.61
CA TYR A 643 -11.48 37.10 -11.89
C TYR A 643 -12.82 37.81 -11.84
N MET A 644 -13.90 37.04 -11.78
CA MET A 644 -15.25 37.55 -11.62
C MET A 644 -16.02 36.70 -10.60
N LEU A 645 -16.39 37.33 -9.48
CA LEU A 645 -17.28 36.75 -8.47
C LEU A 645 -18.72 37.16 -8.76
N GLN A 646 -19.53 36.19 -9.19
CA GLN A 646 -20.93 36.39 -9.54
C GLN A 646 -21.85 35.73 -8.52
N PHE A 647 -22.77 36.49 -7.94
CA PHE A 647 -23.81 35.92 -7.08
C PHE A 647 -25.01 35.49 -7.92
N ASP A 648 -25.61 34.34 -7.59
CA ASP A 648 -26.76 33.78 -8.32
C ASP A 648 -28.10 33.98 -7.58
N GLY A 649 -28.03 34.51 -6.35
CA GLY A 649 -29.18 34.84 -5.52
C GLY A 649 -28.86 35.94 -4.50
N LEU A 650 -29.91 36.39 -3.78
CA LEU A 650 -29.75 37.25 -2.60
C LEU A 650 -29.86 36.40 -1.34
N GLY A 651 -29.36 36.92 -0.21
CA GLY A 651 -29.64 36.31 1.09
C GLY A 651 -31.13 36.28 1.42
N THR A 652 -31.51 35.51 2.44
CA THR A 652 -32.92 35.32 2.83
C THR A 652 -33.64 36.63 3.20
N ASP A 653 -32.90 37.69 3.53
CA ASP A 653 -33.44 39.02 3.82
C ASP A 653 -33.40 40.00 2.62
N ASN A 654 -33.06 39.50 1.42
CA ASN A 654 -32.81 40.18 0.15
C ASN A 654 -31.59 41.13 0.12
N ARG A 655 -30.58 40.89 0.97
CA ARG A 655 -29.30 41.63 0.98
C ARG A 655 -28.13 40.66 0.98
N ILE A 656 -26.94 41.20 0.69
CA ILE A 656 -25.66 40.47 0.73
C ILE A 656 -24.68 41.27 1.59
N GLN A 657 -23.90 40.61 2.45
CA GLN A 657 -22.77 41.23 3.11
C GLN A 657 -21.59 40.28 3.33
N PHE A 658 -20.38 40.75 3.07
CA PHE A 658 -19.11 40.06 3.33
C PHE A 658 -18.04 41.07 3.73
N SER A 659 -17.11 40.66 4.58
CA SER A 659 -16.01 41.47 5.08
C SER A 659 -14.73 41.33 4.26
N GLU A 660 -14.40 40.15 3.74
CA GLU A 660 -13.17 39.96 2.95
C GLU A 660 -13.37 38.85 1.89
N PHE A 661 -12.52 38.88 0.86
CA PHE A 661 -12.32 37.83 -0.12
C PHE A 661 -10.82 37.66 -0.38
N ASP A 662 -10.32 36.42 -0.28
CA ASP A 662 -8.92 36.10 -0.54
C ASP A 662 -8.78 34.98 -1.58
N LEU A 663 -7.72 35.03 -2.40
CA LEU A 663 -7.23 33.91 -3.21
C LEU A 663 -6.00 33.31 -2.53
N TYR A 664 -5.88 31.99 -2.52
CA TYR A 664 -4.73 31.28 -1.95
C TYR A 664 -3.92 30.58 -3.04
N THR A 665 -2.60 30.69 -3.00
CA THR A 665 -1.67 30.14 -4.01
C THR A 665 -0.58 29.31 -3.35
N ALA A 666 -0.01 28.34 -4.08
CA ALA A 666 1.16 27.62 -3.59
C ALA A 666 2.38 28.55 -3.57
N ASP A 667 3.12 28.55 -2.46
CA ASP A 667 4.44 29.18 -2.31
C ASP A 667 5.28 28.95 -3.57
N ASP A 668 5.59 30.02 -4.30
CA ASP A 668 6.30 29.98 -5.56
C ASP A 668 7.83 29.89 -5.37
N GLY A 669 8.29 29.74 -4.12
CA GLY A 669 9.70 29.65 -3.78
C GLY A 669 10.45 30.97 -4.01
N THR A 670 9.74 32.10 -4.15
CA THR A 670 10.36 33.42 -4.16
C THR A 670 10.48 33.98 -2.74
N GLU A 671 11.38 33.37 -1.96
CA GLU A 671 11.98 33.82 -0.70
C GLU A 671 11.22 34.85 0.17
N THR A 672 10.97 34.47 1.42
CA THR A 672 11.54 35.25 2.53
C THR A 672 12.49 34.39 3.34
N ASP A 673 13.78 34.72 3.26
CA ASP A 673 14.85 34.31 4.18
C ASP A 673 14.35 34.10 5.62
N GLY A 674 14.62 32.92 6.19
CA GLY A 674 14.67 32.71 7.65
C GLY A 674 13.70 31.73 8.28
N GLU A 675 13.51 30.53 7.74
CA GLU A 675 12.85 29.45 8.48
C GLU A 675 13.65 29.10 9.74
N GLU A 676 12.97 29.13 10.88
CA GLU A 676 13.51 28.93 12.23
C GLU A 676 13.38 27.45 12.62
N GLN A 677 14.47 26.68 12.55
CA GLN A 677 14.49 25.25 12.94
C GLN A 677 14.97 25.04 14.37
N THR A 678 14.33 24.13 15.11
CA THR A 678 14.77 23.71 16.46
C THR A 678 15.87 22.64 16.36
N LYS A 679 16.97 22.84 17.09
CA LYS A 679 18.15 21.97 17.10
C LYS A 679 18.56 21.63 18.53
N LYS A 680 18.64 20.34 18.87
CA LYS A 680 19.20 19.84 20.13
C LYS A 680 20.70 20.17 20.21
N VAL A 681 21.16 20.71 21.33
CA VAL A 681 22.58 20.94 21.61
C VAL A 681 23.25 19.59 21.84
N ASP A 682 24.36 19.35 21.15
CA ASP A 682 25.10 18.10 21.30
C ASP A 682 25.60 17.96 22.75
N PRO A 683 25.39 16.82 23.43
CA PRO A 683 25.87 16.62 24.80
C PRO A 683 27.38 16.86 24.95
N SER A 684 28.17 16.62 23.91
CA SER A 684 29.62 16.89 23.92
C SER A 684 29.98 18.37 23.97
N ASP A 685 29.04 19.26 23.63
CA ASP A 685 29.16 20.71 23.79
C ASP A 685 28.66 21.20 25.16
N MET A 686 28.11 20.33 25.99
CA MET A 686 27.66 20.63 27.35
C MET A 686 28.68 20.15 28.38
N THR A 687 28.83 20.87 29.48
CA THR A 687 29.78 20.51 30.54
C THR A 687 29.24 20.92 31.90
N ALA A 688 29.15 19.96 32.82
CA ALA A 688 28.87 20.25 34.22
C ALA A 688 30.01 21.09 34.83
N VAL A 689 29.64 22.17 35.51
CA VAL A 689 30.58 23.11 36.17
C VAL A 689 30.65 22.83 37.66
N SER A 690 29.50 22.62 38.30
CA SER A 690 29.40 22.26 39.71
C SER A 690 28.03 21.71 40.02
N GLY A 691 27.95 20.73 40.92
CA GLY A 691 26.68 20.22 41.40
C GLY A 691 26.79 19.60 42.79
N PRO A 692 25.67 19.09 43.32
CA PRO A 692 25.65 18.40 44.60
C PRO A 692 26.35 17.04 44.48
N GLU A 693 27.33 16.80 45.33
CA GLU A 693 28.07 15.53 45.39
C GLU A 693 27.13 14.35 45.67
N PRO A 694 27.28 13.20 44.99
CA PRO A 694 26.47 12.02 45.27
C PRO A 694 26.85 11.39 46.62
N VAL A 695 25.91 10.66 47.21
CA VAL A 695 26.12 10.03 48.53
C VAL A 695 26.78 8.64 48.42
N ASN A 696 26.86 8.06 47.22
CA ASN A 696 27.40 6.72 47.02
C ASN A 696 28.68 6.72 46.15
N ASP A 697 29.57 5.75 46.38
CA ASP A 697 30.78 5.52 45.56
C ASP A 697 30.44 4.75 44.26
N SER A 698 29.21 4.87 43.74
CA SER A 698 28.69 4.06 42.62
C SER A 698 28.89 4.72 41.25
N GLY A 699 29.46 5.93 41.18
CA GLY A 699 29.64 6.67 39.94
C GLY A 699 28.36 7.31 39.40
N GLU A 700 27.37 7.58 40.25
CA GLU A 700 26.10 8.25 39.90
C GLU A 700 26.21 9.78 40.13
N GLU A 701 27.23 10.40 39.52
CA GLU A 701 27.64 11.79 39.71
C GLU A 701 26.78 12.76 38.85
N TYR A 702 26.80 14.07 39.14
CA TYR A 702 25.97 15.05 38.41
C TYR A 702 26.49 15.30 36.98
N GLU A 703 27.73 14.93 36.70
CA GLU A 703 28.36 14.91 35.39
C GLU A 703 27.64 13.97 34.40
N ASN A 704 27.01 12.91 34.91
CA ASN A 704 26.26 11.95 34.10
C ASN A 704 25.03 12.58 33.42
N LEU A 705 24.59 13.78 33.84
CA LEU A 705 23.45 14.47 33.22
C LEU A 705 23.74 15.09 31.85
N PHE A 706 24.99 14.99 31.38
CA PHE A 706 25.45 15.67 30.17
C PHE A 706 26.41 14.79 29.36
N ASP A 707 26.38 13.46 29.54
CA ASP A 707 27.30 12.54 28.88
C ASP A 707 26.71 11.89 27.62
N GLY A 708 25.40 12.07 27.39
CA GLY A 708 24.63 11.53 26.28
C GLY A 708 24.28 10.06 26.45
N ASP A 709 24.49 9.46 27.62
CA ASP A 709 24.25 8.05 27.92
C ASP A 709 23.10 7.87 28.90
N ILE A 710 21.91 7.59 28.36
CA ILE A 710 20.67 7.37 29.12
C ILE A 710 20.71 6.17 30.08
N ASP A 711 21.73 5.30 29.99
CA ASP A 711 21.95 4.19 30.92
C ASP A 711 22.70 4.62 32.19
N THR A 712 23.37 5.78 32.15
CA THR A 712 23.95 6.41 33.34
C THR A 712 22.92 7.32 34.01
N LYS A 713 23.22 7.76 35.24
CA LYS A 713 22.32 8.67 35.97
C LYS A 713 23.05 9.43 37.06
N TRP A 714 22.51 10.59 37.37
CA TRP A 714 22.76 11.24 38.65
C TRP A 714 21.83 10.69 39.72
N TYR A 715 22.37 10.44 40.91
CA TYR A 715 21.59 10.07 42.08
C TYR A 715 21.98 10.95 43.27
N TYR A 716 21.01 11.74 43.74
CA TYR A 716 21.17 12.62 44.88
C TYR A 716 20.33 12.21 46.07
N LYS A 717 20.92 12.37 47.26
CA LYS A 717 20.28 12.17 48.55
C LYS A 717 20.85 13.18 49.55
N ASP A 718 20.02 13.87 50.32
CA ASP A 718 20.52 14.68 51.44
C ASP A 718 20.77 13.82 52.70
N GLU A 719 21.75 14.21 53.55
CA GLU A 719 22.08 13.52 54.80
C GLU A 719 20.91 13.49 55.81
N THR A 720 19.94 14.41 55.66
CA THR A 720 18.77 14.53 56.55
C THR A 720 17.46 14.00 55.99
N ASP A 721 17.43 13.54 54.73
CA ASP A 721 16.21 13.07 54.03
C ASP A 721 15.09 14.14 53.98
N GLN A 722 15.45 15.42 53.88
CA GLN A 722 14.48 16.54 54.02
C GLN A 722 14.64 17.67 53.00
N ALA A 723 15.70 17.73 52.19
CA ALA A 723 16.00 18.89 51.34
C ALA A 723 16.33 18.50 49.89
N ALA A 724 15.78 19.27 48.94
CA ALA A 724 16.17 19.24 47.54
C ALA A 724 17.62 19.75 47.37
N PRO A 725 18.34 19.35 46.31
CA PRO A 725 19.69 19.85 46.05
C PRO A 725 19.70 21.34 45.72
N ASP A 726 20.74 22.07 46.17
CA ASP A 726 20.84 23.52 45.98
C ASP A 726 20.76 23.94 44.50
N ALA A 727 21.73 23.53 43.67
CA ALA A 727 21.70 23.78 42.23
C ALA A 727 22.72 22.90 41.48
N ILE A 728 22.47 22.64 40.20
CA ILE A 728 23.49 22.22 39.24
C ILE A 728 23.80 23.41 38.33
N ILE A 729 25.09 23.68 38.14
CA ILE A 729 25.58 24.66 37.16
C ILE A 729 26.26 23.88 36.04
N PHE A 730 25.87 24.17 34.81
CA PHE A 730 26.47 23.62 33.59
C PHE A 730 26.68 24.74 32.57
N MET A 731 27.48 24.45 31.55
CA MET A 731 27.78 25.40 30.49
C MET A 731 27.76 24.73 29.13
N THR A 732 27.55 25.52 28.09
CA THR A 732 27.75 25.15 26.69
C THR A 732 29.11 25.67 26.20
N ALA A 733 29.67 25.02 25.17
CA ALA A 733 30.94 25.43 24.57
C ALA A 733 30.91 26.89 24.08
N GLU A 734 29.78 27.30 23.51
CA GLU A 734 29.47 28.67 23.06
C GLU A 734 28.11 29.12 23.62
N GLY A 735 27.78 30.42 23.53
CA GLY A 735 26.47 30.91 23.97
C GLY A 735 25.34 30.34 23.11
N VAL A 736 24.26 29.90 23.75
CA VAL A 736 23.11 29.27 23.09
C VAL A 736 21.82 30.02 23.44
N THR A 737 21.02 30.34 22.41
CA THR A 737 19.66 30.86 22.61
C THR A 737 18.72 29.69 22.82
N VAL A 738 18.44 29.38 24.08
CA VAL A 738 17.67 28.19 24.44
C VAL A 738 16.19 28.44 24.21
N SER A 739 15.58 27.69 23.29
CA SER A 739 14.14 27.68 23.00
C SER A 739 13.38 26.65 23.83
N SER A 740 14.01 25.54 24.19
CA SER A 740 13.47 24.54 25.12
C SER A 740 14.60 23.75 25.82
N TYR A 741 14.27 23.02 26.88
CA TYR A 741 15.18 22.10 27.57
C TYR A 741 14.43 20.83 27.97
N SER A 742 15.15 19.74 28.26
CA SER A 742 14.53 18.48 28.65
C SER A 742 15.15 17.83 29.88
N PHE A 743 14.37 16.94 30.52
CA PHE A 743 14.86 15.97 31.49
C PHE A 743 14.59 14.55 31.01
N THR A 744 15.60 13.69 31.05
CA THR A 744 15.41 12.25 30.86
C THR A 744 15.43 11.55 32.21
N THR A 745 14.43 10.73 32.49
CA THR A 745 14.32 9.99 33.75
C THR A 745 15.31 8.82 33.82
N ALA A 746 15.75 8.46 35.02
CA ALA A 746 16.69 7.35 35.20
C ALA A 746 16.13 5.99 34.74
N ASN A 747 17.02 5.09 34.32
CA ASN A 747 16.70 3.73 33.87
C ASN A 747 16.07 2.78 34.92
N ASP A 748 15.87 3.25 36.16
CA ASP A 748 15.16 2.53 37.21
C ASP A 748 14.10 3.37 37.96
N SER A 749 13.67 4.49 37.38
CA SER A 749 12.61 5.35 37.93
C SER A 749 11.29 4.62 38.18
N ALA A 750 10.86 3.73 37.28
CA ALA A 750 9.67 2.91 37.48
C ALA A 750 9.77 1.98 38.70
N ARG A 751 10.99 1.58 39.06
CA ARG A 751 11.26 0.77 40.26
C ARG A 751 11.31 1.60 41.54
N PHE A 752 11.63 2.89 41.42
CA PHE A 752 11.84 3.80 42.53
C PHE A 752 11.06 5.12 42.35
N PRO A 753 9.72 5.05 42.42
CA PRO A 753 8.87 6.21 42.17
C PRO A 753 9.06 7.31 43.22
N GLY A 754 8.78 8.53 42.81
CA GLY A 754 8.89 9.75 43.62
C GLY A 754 10.26 10.41 43.58
N ARG A 755 11.21 9.90 42.78
CA ARG A 755 12.58 10.42 42.70
C ARG A 755 12.83 11.37 41.53
N SER A 756 11.79 11.72 40.80
CA SER A 756 11.84 12.75 39.76
C SER A 756 11.60 14.15 40.36
N PRO A 757 12.07 15.25 39.74
CA PRO A 757 11.85 16.60 40.27
C PRO A 757 10.37 17.00 40.17
N SER A 758 9.92 17.89 41.07
CA SER A 758 8.53 18.38 41.09
C SER A 758 8.39 19.91 41.02
N LEU A 759 9.45 20.63 41.39
CA LEU A 759 9.54 22.09 41.30
C LEU A 759 11.00 22.48 41.04
N TRP A 760 11.26 23.23 39.97
CA TRP A 760 12.60 23.70 39.63
C TRP A 760 12.59 25.02 38.87
N THR A 761 13.73 25.69 38.91
CA THR A 761 13.99 26.95 38.21
C THR A 761 15.24 26.77 37.34
N LEU A 762 15.14 27.10 36.05
CA LEU A 762 16.26 27.21 35.12
C LEU A 762 16.63 28.68 34.95
N SER A 763 17.90 29.01 35.17
CA SER A 763 18.45 30.36 35.01
C SER A 763 19.64 30.36 34.06
N GLY A 764 19.77 31.40 33.24
CA GLY A 764 20.93 31.65 32.38
C GLY A 764 21.84 32.77 32.89
N ALA A 765 23.13 32.71 32.56
CA ALA A 765 24.11 33.77 32.80
C ALA A 765 25.28 33.74 31.80
N ASP A 766 25.99 34.87 31.69
CA ASP A 766 27.23 34.97 30.89
C ASP A 766 28.47 34.43 31.64
N SER A 767 28.33 34.06 32.91
CA SER A 767 29.42 33.51 33.73
C SER A 767 28.90 32.65 34.88
N ALA A 768 29.69 31.67 35.32
CA ALA A 768 29.34 30.75 36.41
C ALA A 768 29.05 31.43 37.78
N ASP A 769 29.45 32.70 37.99
CA ASP A 769 29.24 33.42 39.26
C ASP A 769 28.02 34.38 39.23
N GLY A 770 27.27 34.44 38.13
CA GLY A 770 26.11 35.32 37.95
C GLY A 770 26.47 36.80 37.69
N PRO A 771 25.48 37.68 37.40
CA PRO A 771 24.07 37.58 37.79
C PRO A 771 23.29 36.54 36.98
N TRP A 772 22.47 35.77 37.68
CA TRP A 772 21.57 34.78 37.09
C TRP A 772 20.24 35.43 36.72
N THR A 773 19.78 35.16 35.49
CA THR A 773 18.46 35.54 35.01
C THR A 773 17.61 34.28 34.94
N VAL A 774 16.46 34.25 35.63
CA VAL A 774 15.49 33.16 35.49
C VAL A 774 14.98 33.16 34.06
N ILE A 775 15.16 32.04 33.35
CA ILE A 775 14.66 31.83 31.99
C ILE A 775 13.44 30.93 31.99
N ASP A 776 13.33 30.01 32.95
CA ASP A 776 12.12 29.22 33.16
C ASP A 776 11.94 28.84 34.63
N ASP A 777 10.70 28.70 35.07
CA ASP A 777 10.31 28.34 36.43
C ASP A 777 9.08 27.42 36.39
N ARG A 778 9.20 26.20 36.90
CA ARG A 778 8.26 25.11 36.63
C ARG A 778 7.88 24.35 37.89
N GLU A 779 6.57 24.29 38.15
CA GLU A 779 5.94 23.30 39.02
C GLU A 779 5.32 22.21 38.14
N TYR A 780 5.99 21.06 38.04
CA TYR A 780 5.55 19.96 37.18
C TYR A 780 5.97 18.62 37.77
N THR A 781 5.05 17.66 37.83
CA THR A 781 5.37 16.31 38.31
C THR A 781 5.86 15.45 37.14
N VAL A 782 7.18 15.29 37.04
CA VAL A 782 7.79 14.37 36.07
C VAL A 782 7.38 12.93 36.41
N ALA A 783 6.89 12.18 35.42
CA ALA A 783 6.41 10.82 35.62
C ALA A 783 7.59 9.86 35.86
N ASP A 784 7.43 8.90 36.78
CA ASP A 784 8.48 7.93 37.12
C ASP A 784 8.54 6.75 36.12
N VAL A 785 8.78 7.06 34.84
CA VAL A 785 9.00 6.09 33.75
C VAL A 785 10.50 5.89 33.56
N ASN A 786 10.97 4.74 33.09
CA ASN A 786 12.40 4.53 32.84
C ASN A 786 12.82 5.19 31.51
N SER A 787 13.91 5.96 31.52
CA SER A 787 14.57 6.48 30.31
C SER A 787 13.67 7.31 29.38
N GLN A 788 12.66 7.99 29.94
CA GLN A 788 11.73 8.83 29.18
C GLN A 788 12.20 10.28 29.23
N GLU A 789 12.23 10.95 28.07
CA GLU A 789 12.52 12.38 27.94
C GLU A 789 11.24 13.21 28.10
N PHE A 790 11.36 14.35 28.78
CA PHE A 790 10.30 15.33 28.99
C PHE A 790 10.82 16.71 28.58
N VAL A 791 10.20 17.35 27.59
CA VAL A 791 10.64 18.64 27.01
C VAL A 791 9.81 19.81 27.57
N PHE A 792 10.48 20.94 27.82
CA PHE A 792 9.91 22.15 28.41
C PHE A 792 10.32 23.38 27.59
N GLU A 793 9.35 24.02 26.93
CA GLU A 793 9.56 25.26 26.19
C GLU A 793 9.90 26.47 27.08
N ILE A 794 10.69 27.39 26.54
CA ILE A 794 11.02 28.66 27.19
C ILE A 794 10.27 29.78 26.48
N ALA A 795 9.33 30.42 27.19
CA ALA A 795 8.47 31.45 26.62
C ALA A 795 9.21 32.72 26.14
N ASN A 796 10.44 32.94 26.64
CA ASN A 796 11.28 34.07 26.24
C ASN A 796 12.73 33.59 26.07
N PRO A 797 13.07 32.99 24.93
CA PRO A 797 14.41 32.46 24.70
C PRO A 797 15.44 33.59 24.74
N ALA A 798 16.57 33.31 25.37
CA ALA A 798 17.66 34.26 25.51
C ALA A 798 19.01 33.53 25.48
N GLU A 799 19.99 34.18 24.87
CA GLU A 799 21.34 33.62 24.72
C GLU A 799 22.10 33.67 26.05
N TYR A 800 22.60 32.52 26.50
CA TYR A 800 23.50 32.41 27.65
C TYR A 800 24.56 31.33 27.40
N GLN A 801 25.67 31.37 28.14
CA GLN A 801 26.68 30.29 28.09
C GLN A 801 26.61 29.38 29.32
N TYR A 802 26.19 29.93 30.46
CA TYR A 802 26.08 29.22 31.72
C TYR A 802 24.63 29.10 32.12
N TYR A 803 24.27 27.91 32.61
CA TYR A 803 22.93 27.60 33.05
C TYR A 803 22.99 27.06 34.47
N LYS A 804 21.98 27.42 35.27
CA LYS A 804 21.82 26.98 36.65
C LYS A 804 20.42 26.39 36.81
N LEU A 805 20.37 25.14 37.22
CA LEU A 805 19.14 24.42 37.51
C LEU A 805 19.01 24.24 39.02
N GLU A 806 18.02 24.90 39.61
CA GLU A 806 17.71 24.88 41.04
C GLU A 806 16.49 24.00 41.27
N PHE A 807 16.61 22.97 42.12
CA PHE A 807 15.48 22.11 42.47
C PHE A 807 14.90 22.58 43.80
N GLU A 808 13.68 23.10 43.78
CA GLU A 808 13.04 23.65 44.98
C GLU A 808 12.19 22.61 45.71
N ALA A 809 11.66 21.62 44.99
CA ALA A 809 10.97 20.46 45.56
C ALA A 809 11.28 19.17 44.78
N LEU A 810 11.39 18.09 45.55
CA LEU A 810 11.49 16.72 45.03
C LEU A 810 10.09 16.11 44.90
N GLY A 811 9.98 14.98 44.20
CA GLY A 811 8.78 14.18 44.17
C GLY A 811 8.39 13.60 45.54
N THR A 812 7.69 12.47 45.54
CA THR A 812 7.23 11.85 46.80
C THR A 812 8.34 11.15 47.61
N ASP A 813 9.56 11.06 47.07
CA ASP A 813 10.77 10.55 47.73
C ASP A 813 11.73 11.70 48.07
N SER A 814 12.51 11.55 49.15
CA SER A 814 13.53 12.52 49.58
C SER A 814 14.84 12.45 48.77
N ARG A 815 14.83 11.71 47.65
CA ARG A 815 15.96 11.46 46.75
C ARG A 815 15.61 11.92 45.34
N LEU A 816 16.61 12.33 44.58
CA LEU A 816 16.47 12.76 43.19
C LEU A 816 17.30 11.85 42.27
N GLN A 817 16.76 11.49 41.12
CA GLN A 817 17.51 10.81 40.07
C GLN A 817 17.07 11.26 38.67
N LEU A 818 18.04 11.48 37.79
CA LEU A 818 17.85 11.86 36.39
C LEU A 818 18.96 11.22 35.55
N ALA A 819 18.63 10.79 34.34
CA ALA A 819 19.59 10.27 33.37
C ALA A 819 20.29 11.43 32.65
N GLU A 820 19.54 12.34 32.03
CA GLU A 820 20.08 13.39 31.16
C GLU A 820 19.35 14.72 31.30
N VAL A 821 20.04 15.82 30.96
CA VAL A 821 19.51 17.17 30.78
C VAL A 821 19.99 17.72 29.44
N SER A 822 19.06 18.04 28.53
CA SER A 822 19.41 18.62 27.21
C SER A 822 18.89 20.04 27.03
N LEU A 823 19.55 20.82 26.16
CA LEU A 823 19.10 22.13 25.69
C LEU A 823 18.77 22.07 24.19
N TYR A 824 17.85 22.91 23.74
CA TYR A 824 17.46 23.06 22.34
C TYR A 824 17.52 24.54 21.96
N GLN A 825 17.88 24.84 20.71
CA GLN A 825 18.01 26.20 20.17
C GLN A 825 17.30 26.35 18.84
N THR A 826 16.89 27.56 18.50
CA THR A 826 16.34 27.89 17.18
C THR A 826 17.45 28.44 16.26
N VAL A 827 17.57 27.92 15.03
CA VAL A 827 18.56 28.34 14.02
C VAL A 827 17.88 28.67 12.68
N SER A 828 18.32 29.75 12.01
CA SER A 828 17.86 30.10 10.67
C SER A 828 18.75 29.51 9.58
N VAL A 829 18.16 28.94 8.51
CA VAL A 829 18.89 28.31 7.40
C VAL A 829 18.47 28.92 6.05
N SER A 830 19.44 29.19 5.15
CA SER A 830 19.21 29.60 3.75
C SER A 830 19.38 28.43 2.78
N HIS A 831 18.49 28.31 1.80
CA HIS A 831 18.43 27.22 0.82
C HIS A 831 19.28 27.50 -0.43
N ALA A 832 19.66 26.45 -1.18
CA ALA A 832 20.30 26.57 -2.49
C ALA A 832 19.31 26.98 -3.60
N ASP A 833 19.80 27.62 -4.65
CA ASP A 833 19.07 28.01 -5.85
C ASP A 833 18.88 26.82 -6.82
N TYR A 834 17.65 26.32 -6.92
CA TYR A 834 17.27 25.22 -7.82
C TYR A 834 16.77 25.68 -9.20
N SER A 835 16.80 26.98 -9.51
CA SER A 835 16.41 27.48 -10.84
C SER A 835 17.27 26.86 -11.96
N VAL A 836 18.49 26.46 -11.64
CA VAL A 836 19.41 25.75 -12.55
C VAL A 836 18.95 24.34 -12.90
N VAL A 837 18.27 23.64 -11.98
CA VAL A 837 17.65 22.32 -12.19
C VAL A 837 16.41 22.47 -13.05
N LYS A 838 15.58 23.48 -12.76
CA LYS A 838 14.40 23.82 -13.58
C LYS A 838 14.80 24.10 -15.03
N ALA A 839 15.84 24.91 -15.24
CA ALA A 839 16.36 25.19 -16.59
C ALA A 839 16.89 23.93 -17.30
N ALA A 840 17.49 22.97 -16.57
CA ALA A 840 17.94 21.71 -17.15
C ALA A 840 16.76 20.81 -17.56
N ALA A 841 15.68 20.78 -16.78
CA ALA A 841 14.49 20.01 -17.10
C ALA A 841 13.73 20.54 -18.33
N GLU A 842 13.76 21.85 -18.57
CA GLU A 842 13.19 22.45 -19.79
C GLU A 842 13.91 22.01 -21.07
N GLU A 843 15.16 21.52 -20.97
CA GLU A 843 15.94 21.00 -22.09
C GLU A 843 15.55 19.56 -22.49
N ILE A 844 14.69 18.88 -21.71
CA ILE A 844 14.22 17.52 -22.00
C ILE A 844 13.28 17.50 -23.22
N PRO A 845 13.54 16.62 -24.23
CA PRO A 845 12.68 16.48 -25.41
C PRO A 845 11.23 16.10 -25.07
N GLU A 846 10.28 16.53 -25.90
CA GLU A 846 8.85 16.21 -25.74
C GLU A 846 8.48 14.82 -26.29
N ASP A 847 9.24 14.30 -27.25
CA ASP A 847 8.98 13.05 -27.97
C ASP A 847 9.63 11.82 -27.31
N LEU A 848 9.44 11.67 -25.99
CA LEU A 848 10.13 10.65 -25.19
C LEU A 848 9.81 9.21 -25.64
N ASP A 849 8.62 8.97 -26.18
CA ASP A 849 8.16 7.69 -26.75
C ASP A 849 8.96 7.21 -27.97
N THR A 850 9.85 8.06 -28.50
CA THR A 850 10.72 7.72 -29.64
C THR A 850 12.12 7.28 -29.23
N TYR A 851 12.42 7.20 -27.93
CA TYR A 851 13.74 6.87 -27.40
C TYR A 851 13.76 5.55 -26.64
N THR A 852 14.93 4.92 -26.57
CA THR A 852 15.09 3.60 -25.97
C THR A 852 14.87 3.63 -24.48
N ALA A 853 14.20 2.59 -23.97
CA ALA A 853 13.94 2.41 -22.54
C ALA A 853 15.20 2.54 -21.67
N GLU A 854 16.36 2.07 -22.17
CA GLU A 854 17.63 2.18 -21.44
C GLU A 854 18.12 3.63 -21.33
N SER A 855 17.95 4.44 -22.38
CA SER A 855 18.35 5.85 -22.36
C SER A 855 17.37 6.72 -21.56
N LEU A 856 16.08 6.40 -21.58
CA LEU A 856 15.05 7.06 -20.78
C LEU A 856 15.20 6.77 -19.29
N LYS A 857 15.56 5.52 -18.92
CA LYS A 857 15.86 5.17 -17.53
C LYS A 857 16.97 6.02 -16.94
N ARG A 858 18.06 6.26 -17.70
CA ARG A 858 19.17 7.12 -17.24
C ARG A 858 18.73 8.57 -16.99
N LEU A 859 17.84 9.09 -17.83
CA LEU A 859 17.25 10.41 -17.65
C LEU A 859 16.36 10.47 -16.41
N ALA A 860 15.51 9.47 -16.21
CA ALA A 860 14.65 9.36 -15.03
C ALA A 860 15.46 9.26 -13.73
N ASP A 861 16.53 8.44 -13.71
CA ASP A 861 17.41 8.30 -12.55
C ASP A 861 18.10 9.64 -12.19
N ALA A 862 18.52 10.44 -13.18
CA ALA A 862 19.14 11.75 -12.96
C ALA A 862 18.14 12.79 -12.42
N VAL A 863 16.88 12.74 -12.86
CA VAL A 863 15.80 13.62 -12.35
C VAL A 863 15.41 13.23 -10.93
N LEU A 864 15.33 11.93 -10.61
CA LEU A 864 15.00 11.42 -9.28
C LEU A 864 16.10 11.65 -8.23
N ALA A 865 17.35 11.83 -8.68
CA ALA A 865 18.49 12.07 -7.79
C ALA A 865 18.57 13.53 -7.28
N VAL A 866 17.66 14.42 -7.72
CA VAL A 866 17.63 15.81 -7.23
C VAL A 866 17.16 15.83 -5.78
N ASP A 867 18.08 16.21 -4.89
CA ASP A 867 17.78 16.43 -3.47
C ASP A 867 17.51 17.91 -3.25
N TYR A 868 16.28 18.27 -2.85
CA TYR A 868 15.83 19.66 -2.63
C TYR A 868 16.16 20.22 -1.23
N THR A 869 16.84 19.45 -0.38
CA THR A 869 17.16 19.85 0.99
C THR A 869 18.50 20.59 1.12
N LYS A 870 19.16 20.94 -0.01
CA LYS A 870 20.49 21.53 0.02
C LYS A 870 20.45 22.97 0.51
N ALA A 871 21.32 23.26 1.47
CA ALA A 871 21.55 24.62 1.94
C ALA A 871 22.34 25.42 0.90
N GLU A 872 22.30 26.77 1.00
CA GLU A 872 23.03 27.69 0.10
C GLU A 872 24.53 27.34 -0.04
N ALA A 873 25.15 26.85 1.05
CA ALA A 873 26.56 26.43 1.07
C ALA A 873 26.86 25.22 0.16
N GLU A 874 25.84 24.48 -0.27
CA GLU A 874 25.91 23.28 -1.09
C GLU A 874 25.46 23.51 -2.54
N GLN A 875 25.37 24.77 -2.99
CA GLN A 875 24.97 25.14 -4.36
C GLN A 875 25.73 24.39 -5.47
N ASP A 876 27.01 24.06 -5.25
CA ASP A 876 27.81 23.30 -6.20
C ASP A 876 27.24 21.89 -6.45
N LEU A 877 26.57 21.28 -5.46
CA LEU A 877 25.88 20.00 -5.61
C LEU A 877 24.60 20.14 -6.45
N VAL A 878 23.82 21.20 -6.21
CA VAL A 878 22.60 21.50 -7.00
C VAL A 878 22.96 21.78 -8.47
N ASN A 879 24.04 22.52 -8.71
CA ASN A 879 24.57 22.74 -10.05
C ASN A 879 25.02 21.43 -10.72
N ALA A 880 25.59 20.49 -9.96
CA ALA A 880 25.99 19.18 -10.48
C ALA A 880 24.78 18.31 -10.87
N MET A 881 23.73 18.30 -10.05
CA MET A 881 22.47 17.59 -10.35
C MET A 881 21.83 18.13 -11.65
N ALA A 882 21.80 19.47 -11.81
CA ALA A 882 21.32 20.09 -13.04
C ALA A 882 22.12 19.67 -14.28
N GLU A 883 23.44 19.53 -14.14
CA GLU A 883 24.29 19.07 -15.25
C GLU A 883 24.09 17.60 -15.57
N GLU A 884 23.88 16.74 -14.57
CA GLU A 884 23.56 15.32 -14.78
C GLU A 884 22.27 15.14 -15.59
N ILE A 885 21.23 15.94 -15.31
CA ILE A 885 19.99 15.98 -16.11
C ILE A 885 20.29 16.35 -17.57
N ARG A 886 21.09 17.39 -17.80
CA ARG A 886 21.46 17.81 -19.18
C ARG A 886 22.26 16.73 -19.91
N GLU A 887 23.22 16.10 -19.23
CA GLU A 887 24.03 15.03 -19.81
C GLU A 887 23.16 13.81 -20.18
N ALA A 888 22.23 13.43 -19.31
CA ALA A 888 21.29 12.33 -19.56
C ALA A 888 20.33 12.65 -20.72
N ALA A 889 19.79 13.87 -20.77
CA ALA A 889 18.92 14.32 -21.87
C ALA A 889 19.67 14.35 -23.21
N ALA A 890 20.93 14.78 -23.23
CA ALA A 890 21.77 14.78 -24.43
C ALA A 890 22.17 13.37 -24.90
N ALA A 891 22.11 12.38 -24.01
CA ALA A 891 22.49 10.98 -24.28
C ALA A 891 21.31 10.07 -24.67
N LEU A 892 20.13 10.64 -24.96
CA LEU A 892 18.97 9.89 -25.43
C LEU A 892 19.22 9.23 -26.80
N GLU A 893 18.82 7.96 -26.95
CA GLU A 893 19.00 7.15 -28.16
C GLU A 893 17.64 6.77 -28.75
N LYS A 894 17.37 6.99 -30.05
CA LYS A 894 16.05 6.73 -30.66
C LYS A 894 15.76 5.23 -30.87
N GLU A 895 14.53 4.80 -30.61
CA GLU A 895 13.99 3.47 -30.95
C GLU A 895 14.01 3.25 -32.48
N PRO A 896 14.41 2.06 -32.97
CA PRO A 896 14.30 1.75 -34.38
C PRO A 896 12.84 1.53 -34.80
N GLU A 897 12.38 2.25 -35.82
CA GLU A 897 11.03 2.11 -36.40
C GLU A 897 10.62 0.64 -36.65
N PRO A 898 9.47 0.16 -36.13
CA PRO A 898 9.07 -1.23 -36.27
C PRO A 898 8.75 -1.57 -37.73
N PHE A 899 9.37 -2.65 -38.20
CA PHE A 899 9.20 -3.13 -39.56
C PHE A 899 7.75 -3.59 -39.80
N ARG A 900 7.04 -2.93 -40.74
CA ARG A 900 5.68 -3.33 -41.13
C ARG A 900 5.73 -4.37 -42.24
N LEU A 901 5.07 -5.50 -42.01
CA LEU A 901 4.84 -6.50 -43.04
C LEU A 901 3.99 -5.90 -44.18
N PRO A 902 4.26 -6.25 -45.45
CA PRO A 902 3.50 -5.72 -46.58
C PRO A 902 2.13 -6.41 -46.77
N TYR A 903 1.77 -7.37 -45.92
CA TYR A 903 0.59 -8.21 -46.07
C TYR A 903 -0.66 -7.57 -45.46
N LEU A 904 -1.74 -7.48 -46.23
CA LEU A 904 -3.01 -6.87 -45.80
C LEU A 904 -3.86 -7.80 -44.93
N ASP A 905 -3.61 -9.11 -45.00
CA ASP A 905 -4.28 -10.14 -44.20
C ASP A 905 -3.51 -10.47 -42.90
N VAL A 906 -2.55 -9.61 -42.53
CA VAL A 906 -1.80 -9.64 -41.28
C VAL A 906 -1.89 -8.25 -40.65
N ASP A 907 -2.81 -8.08 -39.70
CA ASP A 907 -3.02 -6.81 -39.01
C ASP A 907 -1.99 -6.67 -37.85
N PRO A 908 -1.18 -5.59 -37.80
CA PRO A 908 -0.22 -5.37 -36.74
C PRO A 908 -0.83 -5.03 -35.38
N VAL A 909 -2.13 -4.70 -35.32
CA VAL A 909 -2.80 -4.24 -34.09
C VAL A 909 -3.95 -5.15 -33.68
N LYS A 910 -4.61 -5.85 -34.61
CA LYS A 910 -5.89 -6.51 -34.30
C LYS A 910 -5.89 -7.98 -33.89
N ASP A 911 -5.00 -8.88 -34.31
CA ASP A 911 -5.15 -10.34 -33.99
C ASP A 911 -3.98 -11.23 -34.49
N ALA A 912 -2.71 -11.00 -34.12
CA ALA A 912 -1.65 -11.91 -34.59
C ALA A 912 -0.57 -12.18 -33.56
N TRP A 913 -0.83 -13.14 -32.68
CA TRP A 913 0.17 -13.86 -31.86
C TRP A 913 1.35 -14.44 -32.69
N PHE A 914 1.27 -14.42 -34.02
CA PHE A 914 2.30 -14.82 -34.97
C PHE A 914 2.94 -13.66 -35.74
N TYR A 915 2.56 -12.39 -35.49
CA TYR A 915 3.00 -11.22 -36.27
C TYR A 915 4.52 -11.07 -36.25
N ASP A 916 5.13 -11.10 -35.06
CA ASP A 916 6.57 -10.94 -34.90
C ASP A 916 7.33 -12.08 -35.58
N ALA A 917 6.84 -13.31 -35.43
CA ALA A 917 7.42 -14.46 -36.10
C ALA A 917 7.33 -14.34 -37.64
N ALA A 918 6.18 -13.90 -38.17
CA ALA A 918 6.03 -13.64 -39.60
C ALA A 918 6.93 -12.50 -40.09
N SER A 919 7.12 -11.45 -39.27
CA SER A 919 7.98 -10.30 -39.56
C SER A 919 9.44 -10.71 -39.64
N LEU A 920 9.93 -11.43 -38.64
CA LEU A 920 11.29 -11.94 -38.59
C LEU A 920 11.58 -12.85 -39.80
N LEU A 921 10.73 -13.85 -40.04
CA LEU A 921 10.94 -14.81 -41.13
C LEU A 921 10.83 -14.17 -42.52
N TYR A 922 10.06 -13.09 -42.65
CA TYR A 922 10.01 -12.31 -43.88
C TYR A 922 11.30 -11.53 -44.10
N GLN A 923 11.82 -10.85 -43.08
CA GLN A 923 13.07 -10.09 -43.16
C GLN A 923 14.25 -11.00 -43.52
N GLU A 924 14.30 -12.19 -42.91
CA GLU A 924 15.30 -13.23 -43.20
C GLU A 924 15.06 -13.98 -44.52
N GLN A 925 13.98 -13.67 -45.25
CA GLN A 925 13.58 -14.34 -46.48
C GLN A 925 13.39 -15.86 -46.34
N ILE A 926 13.10 -16.33 -45.12
CA ILE A 926 12.87 -17.75 -44.79
C ILE A 926 11.44 -18.15 -45.16
N MET A 927 10.45 -17.41 -44.65
CA MET A 927 9.04 -17.63 -44.95
C MET A 927 8.43 -16.35 -45.53
N THR A 928 7.81 -16.47 -46.70
CA THR A 928 7.19 -15.35 -47.42
C THR A 928 5.71 -15.64 -47.66
N GLY A 929 4.92 -14.60 -47.93
CA GLY A 929 3.53 -14.71 -48.33
C GLY A 929 3.34 -15.32 -49.72
N TYR A 930 2.08 -15.52 -50.10
CA TYR A 930 1.71 -16.00 -51.43
C TYR A 930 1.87 -14.93 -52.51
N SER A 931 1.70 -13.66 -52.12
CA SER A 931 1.81 -12.47 -52.97
C SER A 931 2.44 -11.32 -52.19
N ASP A 932 2.62 -10.19 -52.85
CA ASP A 932 3.14 -8.95 -52.24
C ASP A 932 2.28 -8.45 -51.08
N ASP A 933 1.00 -8.87 -51.01
CA ASP A 933 -0.02 -8.36 -50.10
C ASP A 933 -0.78 -9.43 -49.30
N ALA A 934 -0.45 -10.73 -49.43
CA ALA A 934 -1.15 -11.80 -48.70
C ALA A 934 -0.19 -12.86 -48.13
N PHE A 935 -0.26 -13.08 -46.81
CA PHE A 935 0.47 -14.13 -46.10
C PHE A 935 -0.30 -15.45 -46.01
N GLY A 936 -1.62 -15.39 -45.89
CA GLY A 936 -2.52 -16.53 -45.69
C GLY A 936 -2.37 -17.23 -44.33
N PRO A 937 -2.50 -16.54 -43.18
CA PRO A 937 -2.16 -17.09 -41.86
C PRO A 937 -2.98 -18.33 -41.45
N ALA A 938 -4.27 -18.37 -41.82
CA ALA A 938 -5.17 -19.48 -41.51
C ALA A 938 -5.06 -20.65 -42.49
N ASP A 939 -4.33 -20.51 -43.60
CA ASP A 939 -4.28 -21.52 -44.63
C ASP A 939 -3.42 -22.73 -44.21
N PRO A 940 -3.83 -23.96 -44.55
CA PRO A 940 -3.03 -25.16 -44.30
C PRO A 940 -1.76 -25.16 -45.15
N LEU A 941 -0.63 -25.40 -44.50
CA LEU A 941 0.71 -25.44 -45.08
C LEU A 941 0.89 -26.72 -45.92
N LYS A 942 1.42 -26.59 -47.13
CA LYS A 942 1.78 -27.72 -47.99
C LYS A 942 3.16 -28.26 -47.67
N ARG A 943 3.38 -29.55 -47.95
CA ARG A 943 4.69 -30.21 -47.76
C ARG A 943 5.81 -29.56 -48.58
N CYS A 944 5.53 -29.09 -49.80
CA CYS A 944 6.54 -28.39 -50.61
C CYS A 944 6.91 -27.01 -50.05
N GLU A 945 5.98 -26.34 -49.36
CA GLU A 945 6.21 -25.05 -48.70
C GLU A 945 7.13 -25.24 -47.49
N LEU A 946 6.84 -26.23 -46.61
CA LEU A 946 7.71 -26.54 -45.49
C LEU A 946 9.13 -26.93 -45.93
N ALA A 947 9.26 -27.75 -46.98
CA ALA A 947 10.56 -28.09 -47.53
C ALA A 947 11.35 -26.85 -47.97
N THR A 948 10.65 -25.87 -48.57
CA THR A 948 11.25 -24.61 -49.03
C THR A 948 11.65 -23.70 -47.86
N ILE A 949 10.86 -23.65 -46.79
CA ILE A 949 11.19 -22.92 -45.56
C ILE A 949 12.49 -23.46 -44.96
N LEU A 950 12.56 -24.78 -44.71
CA LEU A 950 13.76 -25.42 -44.14
C LEU A 950 15.00 -25.27 -45.04
N TYR A 951 14.82 -25.32 -46.35
CA TYR A 951 15.89 -25.09 -47.32
C TYR A 951 16.45 -23.66 -47.26
N ARG A 952 15.56 -22.66 -47.10
CA ARG A 952 15.96 -21.26 -46.96
C ARG A 952 16.68 -21.00 -45.65
N MET A 953 16.20 -21.60 -44.55
CA MET A 953 16.89 -21.56 -43.25
C MET A 953 18.33 -22.06 -43.36
N ALA A 954 18.54 -23.17 -44.07
CA ALA A 954 19.87 -23.72 -44.32
C ALA A 954 20.74 -22.91 -45.31
N GLY A 955 20.33 -21.69 -45.67
CA GLY A 955 21.07 -20.80 -46.58
C GLY A 955 20.89 -21.10 -48.07
N SER A 956 19.84 -21.84 -48.46
CA SER A 956 19.54 -22.21 -49.86
C SER A 956 20.73 -22.85 -50.63
N PRO A 957 21.30 -23.96 -50.12
CA PRO A 957 22.51 -24.57 -50.70
C PRO A 957 22.29 -25.11 -52.12
N GLU A 958 23.28 -24.92 -53.00
CA GLU A 958 23.21 -25.42 -54.38
C GLU A 958 23.03 -26.95 -54.44
N VAL A 959 22.09 -27.40 -55.27
CA VAL A 959 21.84 -28.82 -55.53
C VAL A 959 21.73 -29.13 -57.01
N GLU A 960 22.17 -30.34 -57.39
CA GLU A 960 21.95 -30.88 -58.72
C GLU A 960 20.68 -31.74 -58.74
N TYR A 961 19.83 -31.57 -59.76
CA TYR A 961 18.61 -32.36 -59.91
C TYR A 961 18.94 -33.85 -60.05
N ALA A 962 18.45 -34.66 -59.10
CA ALA A 962 18.71 -36.10 -59.05
C ALA A 962 17.47 -36.96 -59.35
N GLY A 963 16.32 -36.36 -59.65
CA GLY A 963 15.07 -37.08 -59.90
C GLY A 963 14.66 -37.98 -58.72
N ALA A 964 14.83 -37.52 -57.49
CA ALA A 964 14.61 -38.31 -56.26
C ALA A 964 13.16 -38.82 -56.12
N PHE A 965 12.19 -38.03 -56.59
CA PHE A 965 10.77 -38.38 -56.55
C PHE A 965 10.11 -38.20 -57.93
N PRO A 966 9.27 -39.14 -58.40
CA PRO A 966 8.59 -39.05 -59.70
C PRO A 966 7.63 -37.86 -59.86
N ASP A 967 7.08 -37.36 -58.76
CA ASP A 967 6.12 -36.25 -58.68
C ASP A 967 6.79 -34.88 -58.41
N VAL A 968 8.13 -34.82 -58.45
CA VAL A 968 8.92 -33.59 -58.33
C VAL A 968 9.67 -33.32 -59.64
N PRO A 969 9.04 -32.61 -60.60
CA PRO A 969 9.66 -32.31 -61.88
C PRO A 969 10.80 -31.30 -61.73
N GLU A 970 11.78 -31.35 -62.64
CA GLU A 970 12.88 -30.39 -62.70
C GLU A 970 12.36 -28.97 -62.98
N GLY A 971 12.93 -27.96 -62.30
CA GLY A 971 12.65 -26.55 -62.57
C GLY A 971 11.37 -25.98 -61.94
N THR A 972 10.80 -26.64 -60.94
CA THR A 972 9.71 -26.08 -60.12
C THR A 972 10.30 -25.32 -58.94
N TRP A 973 9.60 -24.31 -58.42
CA TRP A 973 10.12 -23.41 -57.37
C TRP A 973 10.53 -24.14 -56.07
N TYR A 974 9.94 -25.29 -55.76
CA TYR A 974 10.30 -26.13 -54.62
C TYR A 974 11.27 -27.28 -54.96
N THR A 975 11.64 -27.47 -56.23
CA THR A 975 12.42 -28.64 -56.67
C THR A 975 13.73 -28.75 -55.91
N ASP A 976 14.50 -27.66 -55.86
CA ASP A 976 15.81 -27.65 -55.21
C ASP A 976 15.69 -27.92 -53.72
N ALA A 977 14.71 -27.30 -53.05
CA ALA A 977 14.41 -27.52 -51.65
C ALA A 977 14.10 -28.99 -51.33
N VAL A 978 13.26 -29.64 -52.15
CA VAL A 978 12.89 -31.05 -51.96
C VAL A 978 14.07 -31.98 -52.24
N ILE A 979 14.87 -31.71 -53.27
CA ILE A 979 16.06 -32.50 -53.59
C ILE A 979 17.12 -32.36 -52.49
N TRP A 980 17.39 -31.14 -52.03
CA TRP A 980 18.28 -30.88 -50.89
C TRP A 980 17.82 -31.63 -49.65
N ALA A 981 16.56 -31.44 -49.25
CA ALA A 981 16.04 -32.05 -48.04
C ALA A 981 16.08 -33.59 -48.12
N ASN A 982 15.94 -34.17 -49.32
CA ASN A 982 16.14 -35.61 -49.51
C ASN A 982 17.60 -36.04 -49.37
N GLN A 983 18.54 -35.31 -50.00
CA GLN A 983 19.98 -35.61 -49.92
C GLN A 983 20.52 -35.44 -48.50
N SER A 984 20.00 -34.48 -47.75
CA SER A 984 20.32 -34.22 -46.34
C SER A 984 19.61 -35.16 -45.36
N GLY A 985 18.77 -36.08 -45.85
CA GLY A 985 18.06 -37.07 -45.01
C GLY A 985 16.88 -36.49 -44.20
N ILE A 986 16.52 -35.24 -44.44
CA ILE A 986 15.39 -34.54 -43.80
C ILE A 986 14.07 -35.12 -44.33
N ILE A 987 13.96 -35.32 -45.66
CA ILE A 987 12.76 -35.86 -46.33
C ILE A 987 13.05 -37.23 -46.93
N THR A 988 12.21 -38.21 -46.58
CA THR A 988 12.30 -39.59 -47.13
C THR A 988 11.23 -39.91 -48.16
N GLY A 989 10.22 -39.05 -48.32
CA GLY A 989 9.02 -39.32 -49.11
C GLY A 989 8.11 -40.38 -48.48
N TYR A 990 7.00 -40.67 -49.16
CA TYR A 990 6.06 -41.72 -48.77
C TYR A 990 6.54 -43.10 -49.18
N SER A 991 5.95 -44.14 -48.58
CA SER A 991 6.21 -45.54 -48.94
C SER A 991 5.87 -45.89 -50.39
N SER A 992 5.04 -45.09 -51.06
CA SER A 992 4.75 -45.18 -52.50
C SER A 992 5.90 -44.74 -53.41
N GLY A 993 6.95 -44.12 -52.84
CA GLY A 993 8.05 -43.50 -53.58
C GLY A 993 7.76 -42.09 -54.10
N LEU A 994 6.63 -41.49 -53.70
CA LEU A 994 6.24 -40.12 -54.02
C LEU A 994 6.59 -39.14 -52.89
N PHE A 995 6.71 -37.85 -53.20
CA PHE A 995 6.88 -36.80 -52.20
C PHE A 995 5.55 -36.22 -51.69
N GLY A 996 4.58 -36.05 -52.58
CA GLY A 996 3.30 -35.38 -52.32
C GLY A 996 3.47 -33.87 -52.14
N PRO A 997 3.93 -33.10 -53.14
CA PRO A 997 4.24 -31.67 -52.97
C PRO A 997 3.01 -30.83 -52.59
N ASP A 998 1.84 -31.14 -53.14
CA ASP A 998 0.59 -30.40 -52.90
C ASP A 998 -0.22 -30.93 -51.71
N ASP A 999 0.23 -32.00 -51.06
CA ASP A 999 -0.44 -32.51 -49.86
C ASP A 999 -0.17 -31.58 -48.68
N TYR A 1000 -1.17 -31.42 -47.81
CA TYR A 1000 -1.02 -30.65 -46.58
C TYR A 1000 -0.10 -31.36 -45.60
N CYS A 1001 0.74 -30.59 -44.92
CA CYS A 1001 1.70 -31.11 -43.95
C CYS A 1001 1.03 -31.25 -42.59
N THR A 1002 1.04 -32.47 -42.05
CA THR A 1002 0.56 -32.70 -40.68
C THR A 1002 1.60 -32.21 -39.66
N ARG A 1003 1.16 -31.94 -38.43
CA ARG A 1003 2.06 -31.47 -37.36
C ARG A 1003 3.17 -32.47 -37.04
N GLU A 1004 2.84 -33.77 -36.99
CA GLU A 1004 3.83 -34.83 -36.76
C GLU A 1004 4.84 -34.97 -37.92
N GLN A 1005 4.43 -34.64 -39.15
CA GLN A 1005 5.34 -34.61 -40.31
C GLN A 1005 6.28 -33.41 -40.24
N MET A 1006 5.79 -32.24 -39.83
CA MET A 1006 6.62 -31.05 -39.63
C MET A 1006 7.68 -31.30 -38.54
N ALA A 1007 7.25 -31.79 -37.38
CA ALA A 1007 8.14 -32.17 -36.27
C ALA A 1007 9.22 -33.16 -36.74
N THR A 1008 8.82 -34.19 -37.51
CA THR A 1008 9.74 -35.20 -38.04
C THR A 1008 10.80 -34.60 -38.96
N MET A 1009 10.43 -33.64 -39.81
CA MET A 1009 11.37 -32.99 -40.73
C MET A 1009 12.35 -32.09 -39.96
N MET A 1010 11.86 -31.28 -39.03
CA MET A 1010 12.69 -30.40 -38.18
C MET A 1010 13.65 -31.21 -37.30
N TRP A 1011 13.17 -32.26 -36.65
CA TRP A 1011 14.00 -33.17 -35.84
C TRP A 1011 15.14 -33.80 -36.63
N ARG A 1012 14.88 -34.23 -37.87
CA ARG A 1012 15.93 -34.78 -38.76
C ARG A 1012 16.96 -33.73 -39.14
N MET A 1013 16.52 -32.50 -39.38
CA MET A 1013 17.41 -31.38 -39.67
C MET A 1013 18.29 -31.05 -38.46
N ALA A 1014 17.73 -30.92 -37.27
CA ALA A 1014 18.47 -30.68 -36.02
C ALA A 1014 19.51 -31.78 -35.76
N LYS A 1015 19.10 -33.05 -35.96
CA LYS A 1015 20.00 -34.19 -35.85
C LYS A 1015 21.14 -34.16 -36.88
N ALA A 1016 20.88 -33.69 -38.09
CA ALA A 1016 21.91 -33.52 -39.12
C ALA A 1016 22.86 -32.36 -38.80
N ALA A 1017 22.37 -31.31 -38.15
CA ALA A 1017 23.14 -30.16 -37.66
C ALA A 1017 23.94 -30.47 -36.38
N GLY A 1018 23.71 -31.62 -35.74
CA GLY A 1018 24.44 -32.04 -34.54
C GLY A 1018 23.91 -31.45 -33.23
N ILE A 1019 22.66 -30.97 -33.22
CA ILE A 1019 21.95 -30.51 -32.04
C ILE A 1019 21.76 -31.68 -31.05
N ASP A 1020 21.68 -31.35 -29.76
CA ASP A 1020 21.44 -32.36 -28.74
C ASP A 1020 20.04 -32.96 -28.87
N MET A 1021 20.00 -34.28 -29.10
CA MET A 1021 18.75 -35.04 -29.25
C MET A 1021 18.31 -35.70 -27.93
N SER A 1022 18.99 -35.39 -26.81
CA SER A 1022 18.71 -36.00 -25.50
C SER A 1022 17.54 -35.36 -24.75
N VAL A 1023 17.21 -34.11 -25.06
CA VAL A 1023 16.08 -33.38 -24.49
C VAL A 1023 14.78 -33.91 -25.11
N THR A 1024 13.93 -34.53 -24.30
CA THR A 1024 12.68 -35.17 -24.73
C THR A 1024 11.61 -35.05 -23.66
N ALA A 1025 10.35 -34.88 -24.06
CA ALA A 1025 9.18 -34.90 -23.18
C ALA A 1025 8.35 -36.18 -23.35
N ALA A 1026 7.63 -36.55 -22.29
CA ALA A 1026 6.67 -37.65 -22.30
C ALA A 1026 5.44 -37.25 -23.14
N LEU A 1027 5.12 -38.00 -24.20
CA LEU A 1027 3.98 -37.66 -25.08
C LEU A 1027 2.64 -38.14 -24.51
N ASP A 1028 2.67 -39.04 -23.53
CA ASP A 1028 1.51 -39.56 -22.83
C ASP A 1028 0.87 -38.55 -21.86
N SER A 1029 1.51 -37.38 -21.63
CA SER A 1029 0.89 -36.25 -20.93
C SER A 1029 -0.11 -35.47 -21.80
N PHE A 1030 -0.19 -35.75 -23.11
CA PHE A 1030 -1.11 -35.08 -24.02
C PHE A 1030 -2.35 -35.96 -24.30
N PRO A 1031 -3.57 -35.40 -24.34
CA PRO A 1031 -4.81 -36.17 -24.53
C PRO A 1031 -4.83 -37.06 -25.77
N ASP A 1032 -4.15 -36.62 -26.84
CA ASP A 1032 -4.02 -37.32 -28.11
C ASP A 1032 -2.60 -37.87 -28.38
N GLY A 1033 -1.77 -37.97 -27.34
CA GLY A 1033 -0.40 -38.51 -27.44
C GLY A 1033 -0.32 -39.94 -27.97
N GLU A 1034 -1.36 -40.74 -27.76
CA GLU A 1034 -1.48 -42.09 -28.35
C GLU A 1034 -1.76 -42.08 -29.86
N GLN A 1035 -2.25 -40.95 -30.41
CA GLN A 1035 -2.53 -40.80 -31.85
C GLN A 1035 -1.28 -40.48 -32.67
N VAL A 1036 -0.16 -40.20 -32.00
CA VAL A 1036 1.14 -39.96 -32.63
C VAL A 1036 1.60 -41.21 -33.36
N SER A 1037 1.85 -41.07 -34.67
CA SER A 1037 2.35 -42.19 -35.47
C SER A 1037 3.73 -42.66 -35.00
N ASP A 1038 3.98 -43.97 -35.04
CA ASP A 1038 5.26 -44.59 -34.64
C ASP A 1038 6.50 -43.90 -35.24
N PHE A 1039 6.41 -43.43 -36.49
CA PHE A 1039 7.53 -42.80 -37.18
C PHE A 1039 7.87 -41.39 -36.65
N ALA A 1040 6.91 -40.72 -36.01
CA ALA A 1040 7.03 -39.34 -35.54
C ALA A 1040 7.22 -39.23 -34.03
N ARG A 1041 7.06 -40.34 -33.29
CA ARG A 1041 7.06 -40.35 -31.83
C ARG A 1041 8.35 -39.77 -31.22
N GLU A 1042 9.52 -40.15 -31.72
CA GLU A 1042 10.80 -39.58 -31.27
C GLU A 1042 10.90 -38.08 -31.60
N ALA A 1043 10.41 -37.68 -32.77
CA ALA A 1043 10.51 -36.30 -33.23
C ALA A 1043 9.61 -35.35 -32.46
N LEU A 1044 8.34 -35.73 -32.26
CA LEU A 1044 7.40 -34.94 -31.45
C LEU A 1044 7.85 -34.87 -29.99
N SER A 1045 8.33 -35.98 -29.42
CA SER A 1045 8.85 -36.00 -28.05
C SER A 1045 10.03 -35.03 -27.86
N TRP A 1046 10.93 -34.96 -28.84
CA TRP A 1046 12.03 -34.00 -28.82
C TRP A 1046 11.54 -32.55 -29.05
N CYS A 1047 10.64 -32.32 -30.00
CA CYS A 1047 10.10 -30.98 -30.26
C CYS A 1047 9.35 -30.41 -29.05
N VAL A 1048 8.59 -31.24 -28.32
CA VAL A 1048 7.92 -30.83 -27.08
C VAL A 1048 8.92 -30.58 -25.98
N GLY A 1049 9.92 -31.47 -25.80
CA GLY A 1049 10.92 -31.29 -24.74
C GLY A 1049 11.81 -30.05 -24.90
N ASN A 1050 11.89 -29.48 -26.10
CA ASN A 1050 12.62 -28.23 -26.38
C ASN A 1050 11.66 -27.04 -26.61
N ASP A 1051 10.39 -27.18 -26.24
CA ASP A 1051 9.35 -26.14 -26.36
C ASP A 1051 9.10 -25.61 -27.80
N ILE A 1052 9.61 -26.32 -28.81
CA ILE A 1052 9.43 -26.00 -30.24
C ILE A 1052 7.97 -26.18 -30.64
N ILE A 1053 7.32 -27.23 -30.12
CA ILE A 1053 5.91 -27.52 -30.33
C ILE A 1053 5.26 -27.71 -28.97
N SER A 1054 4.24 -26.92 -28.68
CA SER A 1054 3.34 -27.10 -27.54
C SER A 1054 1.99 -27.68 -27.98
N GLY A 1055 1.16 -28.05 -27.00
CA GLY A 1055 -0.26 -28.31 -27.19
C GLY A 1055 -0.98 -27.11 -27.82
N MET A 1056 -2.12 -27.35 -28.48
CA MET A 1056 -2.98 -26.33 -29.07
C MET A 1056 -4.42 -26.52 -28.62
N GLY A 1057 -5.19 -25.43 -28.61
CA GLY A 1057 -6.58 -25.46 -28.13
C GLY A 1057 -6.67 -25.49 -26.61
N THR A 1058 -7.88 -25.39 -26.08
CA THR A 1058 -8.14 -25.37 -24.64
C THR A 1058 -7.88 -26.72 -23.97
N ASP A 1059 -7.88 -27.83 -24.72
CA ASP A 1059 -7.58 -29.17 -24.21
C ASP A 1059 -6.08 -29.52 -24.24
N GLY A 1060 -5.22 -28.61 -24.71
CA GLY A 1060 -3.77 -28.83 -24.81
C GLY A 1060 -3.36 -29.94 -25.78
N SER A 1061 -4.23 -30.39 -26.70
CA SER A 1061 -3.94 -31.49 -27.63
C SER A 1061 -2.75 -31.21 -28.56
N LEU A 1062 -1.95 -32.24 -28.88
CA LEU A 1062 -0.85 -32.12 -29.84
C LEU A 1062 -1.34 -31.99 -31.29
N ASP A 1063 -2.53 -32.51 -31.58
CA ASP A 1063 -3.11 -32.69 -32.91
C ASP A 1063 -2.11 -33.24 -33.94
N PRO A 1064 -1.47 -34.41 -33.69
CA PRO A 1064 -0.31 -34.87 -34.46
C PRO A 1064 -0.65 -35.11 -35.94
N GLN A 1065 -1.87 -35.55 -36.23
CA GLN A 1065 -2.35 -35.82 -37.57
C GLN A 1065 -3.07 -34.61 -38.21
N GLY A 1066 -3.31 -33.55 -37.43
CA GLY A 1066 -3.92 -32.32 -37.91
C GLY A 1066 -3.04 -31.51 -38.83
N MET A 1067 -3.69 -30.65 -39.62
CA MET A 1067 -3.02 -29.81 -40.61
C MET A 1067 -2.31 -28.63 -39.94
N THR A 1068 -1.03 -28.46 -40.24
CA THR A 1068 -0.28 -27.28 -39.80
C THR A 1068 -0.75 -26.06 -40.60
N ARG A 1069 -1.17 -24.98 -39.93
CA ARG A 1069 -1.48 -23.70 -40.59
C ARG A 1069 -0.23 -22.85 -40.73
N ARG A 1070 -0.21 -21.92 -41.68
CA ARG A 1070 0.95 -21.05 -41.95
C ARG A 1070 1.35 -20.19 -40.76
N ALA A 1071 0.40 -19.65 -40.00
CA ALA A 1071 0.68 -18.92 -38.75
C ALA A 1071 1.39 -19.80 -37.71
N HIS A 1072 0.90 -21.02 -37.46
CA HIS A 1072 1.54 -21.97 -36.54
C HIS A 1072 2.96 -22.34 -37.01
N CYS A 1073 3.14 -22.54 -38.32
CA CYS A 1073 4.46 -22.80 -38.87
C CYS A 1073 5.43 -21.65 -38.61
N ALA A 1074 5.01 -20.38 -38.72
CA ALA A 1074 5.89 -19.24 -38.50
C ALA A 1074 6.44 -19.23 -37.07
N VAL A 1075 5.58 -19.35 -36.07
CA VAL A 1075 5.99 -19.37 -34.65
C VAL A 1075 6.85 -20.58 -34.33
N ILE A 1076 6.49 -21.76 -34.81
CA ILE A 1076 7.25 -23.00 -34.58
C ILE A 1076 8.65 -22.92 -35.20
N ILE A 1077 8.79 -22.27 -36.36
CA ILE A 1077 10.09 -22.10 -37.02
C ILE A 1077 10.98 -21.11 -36.25
N VAL A 1078 10.42 -20.02 -35.70
CA VAL A 1078 11.20 -19.09 -34.87
C VAL A 1078 11.72 -19.77 -33.60
N ARG A 1079 10.85 -20.48 -32.87
CA ARG A 1079 11.28 -21.27 -31.70
C ARG A 1079 12.37 -22.30 -32.04
N TYR A 1080 12.29 -22.90 -33.22
CA TYR A 1080 13.33 -23.80 -33.71
C TYR A 1080 14.65 -23.08 -34.02
N MET A 1081 14.62 -21.85 -34.52
CA MET A 1081 15.83 -21.05 -34.78
C MET A 1081 16.56 -20.64 -33.49
N GLU A 1082 15.82 -20.40 -32.40
CA GLU A 1082 16.38 -20.03 -31.08
C GLU A 1082 17.28 -21.12 -30.48
N LEU A 1083 17.14 -22.37 -30.92
CA LEU A 1083 18.07 -23.46 -30.59
C LEU A 1083 19.47 -23.32 -31.23
N GLY A 1084 19.70 -22.27 -32.02
CA GLY A 1084 20.96 -22.02 -32.72
C GLY A 1084 21.19 -22.95 -33.91
N VAL A 1085 20.11 -23.41 -34.55
CA VAL A 1085 20.20 -24.25 -35.75
C VAL A 1085 20.37 -23.36 -37.00
N GLU A 1086 21.62 -23.09 -37.37
CA GLU A 1086 22.00 -22.41 -38.63
C GLU A 1086 22.19 -23.40 -39.80
#